data_AF-A0A7C1JHI1-F1
#
_entry.id   AF-A0A7C1JHI1-F1
#
_cell.length_a   1.000
_cell.length_b   1.000
_cell.length_c   1.000
_cell.angle_alpha   90.00
_cell.angle_beta   90.00
_cell.angle_gamma   90.00
#
_symmetry.space_group_name_H-M   'P 1'
#
loop_
_entity.id
_entity.type
_entity.pdbx_description
1 polymer ?
#
loop_
_entity_poly.entity_id
_entity_poly.type
_entity_poly.pdbx_seq_one_letter_code
_entity_poly.pdbx_strand_id
1 'polypeptide(L)'
;MAALGLLVLVASNPNAANSSTLPNGQKAFDELDRRETATARQKPGQRPESPRKPRVTAMPQLGGSNGPAPDLPPLGPQVETGGPQEPAHPPEDSAGKPSPPKLEAVEQARSQIAAEFAQQLAQASRPDEKMALVRMLAAEGNKAADQPVRAYALLEMACQMAVDLADADEALLAIDGMARHFAVDAPAMKAAVLSQIAQKTITAARRKQLAPRITAVLDELLAGEHLSAAEQLLSALQHNAAEALDAELRKESQQRGEQFQRWKQQYQLVEQARQTVAQNPDDQQAHLLLGQYYCFVKADWEQGLKHLARCGDPLLQQAAAAENAVSDEPSEQLKLADLWWEASGKLPAQYRQQARQRAGHWYSRIKGTLPEEQQQLVSQRLDELSGEEGGEPSFEGLECRVPPARLALLKTYGGTEASEAAVAKALEWIVAHRNAGGGWSFMHTTARCRTHCTDPGTTEAPNAATALALLALQGAGNSQNAGVHRRSVTDGLNFLKSRAAPAGKNAAYFYEAGAPQLPAHAWCTIALCEAARDPSTRKTATAAVWFILNTQNSDGGWGERPPLGDKPGTASDTFHTAWNVMALRTAIWVKLFSAERDTRQIDRAMKQAESFLDRVALADATGYRRSLDAAGKDEYTTTAAILSR
;
A
#
# COMPACT_ATOMS: atom_id res chain seq x y z
N MET A 1 -10.59 11.04 -2.14
CA MET A 1 -9.47 11.74 -2.81
C MET A 1 -8.98 13.00 -2.08
N ALA A 2 -9.85 13.81 -1.44
CA ALA A 2 -9.41 15.04 -0.74
C ALA A 2 -8.55 14.84 0.54
N ALA A 3 -8.52 13.64 1.15
CA ALA A 3 -7.74 13.39 2.37
C ALA A 3 -6.26 13.03 2.12
N LEU A 4 -5.86 12.68 0.89
CA LEU A 4 -4.47 12.38 0.51
C LEU A 4 -3.76 13.58 -0.13
N GLY A 5 -4.51 14.58 -0.63
CA GLY A 5 -3.94 15.84 -1.13
C GLY A 5 -3.36 16.75 -0.04
N LEU A 6 -3.73 16.54 1.23
CA LEU A 6 -3.36 17.43 2.34
C LEU A 6 -1.93 17.26 2.88
N LEU A 7 -1.29 16.10 2.64
CA LEU A 7 0.09 15.84 3.08
C LEU A 7 1.15 16.05 1.98
N VAL A 8 0.72 16.13 0.71
CA VAL A 8 1.65 16.21 -0.44
C VAL A 8 2.03 17.66 -0.81
N LEU A 9 1.26 18.67 -0.42
CA LEU A 9 1.47 20.06 -0.87
C LEU A 9 2.32 20.95 0.05
N VAL A 10 2.78 20.48 1.22
CA VAL A 10 3.71 21.24 2.09
C VAL A 10 5.20 21.02 1.72
N ALA A 11 5.52 20.05 0.86
CA ALA A 11 6.91 19.69 0.53
C ALA A 11 7.44 20.24 -0.81
N SER A 12 6.67 21.02 -1.55
CA SER A 12 7.10 21.52 -2.87
C SER A 12 7.43 23.02 -2.83
N ASN A 13 8.58 23.36 -2.25
CA ASN A 13 9.26 24.62 -2.53
C ASN A 13 10.65 24.29 -3.13
N PRO A 14 10.80 24.32 -4.47
CA PRO A 14 12.06 24.01 -5.11
C PRO A 14 12.92 25.27 -5.14
N ASN A 15 13.54 25.61 -4.02
CA ASN A 15 14.69 26.51 -3.98
C ASN A 15 15.40 26.43 -2.62
N ALA A 16 16.19 25.39 -2.41
CA ALA A 16 17.38 25.43 -1.57
C ALA A 16 18.28 24.23 -1.91
N ALA A 17 19.29 24.48 -2.73
CA ALA A 17 20.35 23.52 -3.01
C ALA A 17 21.44 23.57 -1.93
N ASN A 18 22.05 22.39 -1.74
CA ASN A 18 23.43 22.10 -1.31
C ASN A 18 23.77 21.71 0.14
N SER A 19 24.26 20.46 0.20
CA SER A 19 25.39 19.91 0.97
C SER A 19 25.31 19.83 2.50
N SER A 20 25.08 18.61 3.01
CA SER A 20 25.87 18.06 4.13
C SER A 20 25.71 16.54 4.20
N THR A 21 26.83 15.82 4.15
CA THR A 21 26.96 14.38 4.42
C THR A 21 26.52 14.04 5.85
N LEU A 22 25.53 13.16 6.02
CA LEU A 22 25.08 12.65 7.32
C LEU A 22 25.74 11.28 7.62
N PRO A 23 26.32 11.05 8.82
CA PRO A 23 26.82 9.74 9.22
C PRO A 23 25.72 8.81 9.76
N ASN A 24 25.88 7.51 9.49
CA ASN A 24 25.11 6.33 9.93
C ASN A 24 24.25 6.48 11.21
N GLY A 25 22.98 6.86 11.05
CA GLY A 25 21.94 6.76 12.09
C GLY A 25 21.52 5.31 12.41
N GLN A 26 21.67 4.38 11.46
CA GLN A 26 21.17 3.00 11.56
C GLN A 26 21.70 2.23 12.79
N LYS A 27 22.99 2.39 13.13
CA LYS A 27 23.62 1.67 14.26
C LYS A 27 23.15 2.16 15.63
N ALA A 28 22.72 3.40 15.74
CA ALA A 28 22.19 3.95 16.98
C ALA A 28 20.78 3.42 17.29
N PHE A 29 20.00 3.10 16.24
CA PHE A 29 18.63 2.60 16.39
C PHE A 29 18.57 1.13 16.85
N ASP A 30 19.46 0.27 16.35
CA ASP A 30 19.55 -1.14 16.77
C ASP A 30 19.91 -1.32 18.26
N GLU A 31 20.53 -0.31 18.88
CA GLU A 31 20.90 -0.32 20.30
C GLU A 31 19.72 0.05 21.22
N LEU A 32 18.70 0.74 20.70
CA LEU A 32 17.51 1.16 21.43
C LEU A 32 16.55 -0.02 21.70
N ASP A 33 16.43 -0.94 20.74
CA ASP A 33 15.53 -2.10 20.83
C ASP A 33 16.08 -3.21 21.77
N ARG A 34 17.42 -3.31 21.87
CA ARG A 34 18.09 -4.25 22.79
C ARG A 34 17.97 -3.86 24.28
N ARG A 35 17.78 -2.58 24.61
CA ARG A 35 17.72 -2.14 26.01
C ARG A 35 16.34 -2.36 26.66
N GLU A 36 15.25 -2.27 25.89
CA GLU A 36 13.90 -2.58 26.39
C GLU A 36 13.72 -4.06 26.74
N THR A 37 14.29 -4.97 25.95
CA THR A 37 14.24 -6.42 26.22
C THR A 37 15.03 -6.84 27.45
N ALA A 38 16.04 -6.05 27.86
CA ALA A 38 16.83 -6.29 29.07
C ALA A 38 16.12 -5.84 30.36
N THR A 39 15.35 -4.74 30.32
CA THR A 39 14.61 -4.21 31.49
C THR A 39 13.34 -4.98 31.85
N ALA A 40 12.81 -5.81 30.95
CA ALA A 40 11.65 -6.66 31.22
C ALA A 40 11.98 -7.95 32.02
N ARG A 41 13.25 -8.19 32.37
CA ARG A 41 13.70 -9.33 33.19
C ARG A 41 14.11 -8.89 34.61
N GLN A 42 13.16 -8.42 35.41
CA GLN A 42 13.32 -8.38 36.88
C GLN A 42 12.34 -9.33 37.56
N LYS A 43 12.88 -10.12 38.51
CA LYS A 43 12.29 -11.31 39.16
C LYS A 43 11.00 -11.02 39.93
N PRO A 44 9.98 -11.91 39.90
CA PRO A 44 8.91 -11.90 40.89
C PRO A 44 9.34 -12.62 42.18
N GLY A 45 9.12 -11.97 43.32
CA GLY A 45 9.28 -12.53 44.67
C GLY A 45 8.20 -13.54 45.04
N GLN A 46 8.56 -14.42 45.98
CA GLN A 46 7.83 -15.61 46.46
C GLN A 46 6.49 -15.31 47.16
N ARG A 47 5.51 -16.20 47.00
CA ARG A 47 4.50 -16.58 48.03
C ARG A 47 3.83 -17.93 47.65
N PRO A 48 3.20 -18.66 48.61
CA PRO A 48 3.59 -20.01 48.99
C PRO A 48 2.73 -21.14 48.41
N GLU A 49 3.27 -22.37 48.47
CA GLU A 49 2.72 -23.62 47.97
C GLU A 49 1.44 -24.12 48.67
N SER A 50 0.52 -24.74 47.91
CA SER A 50 -0.02 -26.11 48.09
C SER A 50 -1.43 -26.25 47.46
N PRO A 51 -1.96 -27.45 47.13
CA PRO A 51 -1.32 -28.72 46.74
C PRO A 51 -1.87 -29.31 45.42
N ARG A 52 -1.10 -30.22 44.81
CA ARG A 52 -1.41 -30.98 43.58
C ARG A 52 -2.34 -32.19 43.82
N LYS A 53 -3.18 -32.52 42.82
CA LYS A 53 -3.35 -33.82 42.10
C LYS A 53 -4.78 -33.96 41.52
N PRO A 54 -5.10 -34.91 40.60
CA PRO A 54 -4.24 -35.85 39.86
C PRO A 54 -4.46 -35.85 38.32
N ARG A 55 -3.55 -36.57 37.64
CA ARG A 55 -3.51 -36.92 36.22
C ARG A 55 -4.50 -38.05 35.92
N VAL A 56 -5.31 -37.92 34.85
CA VAL A 56 -6.09 -39.02 34.25
C VAL A 56 -5.93 -38.99 32.73
N THR A 57 -6.05 -40.19 32.18
CA THR A 57 -5.67 -40.84 30.92
C THR A 57 -6.34 -40.35 29.62
N ALA A 58 -5.84 -40.94 28.52
CA ALA A 58 -5.97 -40.58 27.10
C ALA A 58 -7.35 -40.80 26.41
N MET A 59 -7.57 -39.96 25.37
CA MET A 59 -8.28 -40.13 24.06
C MET A 59 -9.76 -40.57 24.02
N PRO A 60 -10.60 -40.02 23.10
CA PRO A 60 -10.44 -40.12 21.64
C PRO A 60 -10.70 -38.84 20.80
N GLN A 61 -10.23 -38.88 19.55
CA GLN A 61 -10.51 -37.93 18.47
C GLN A 61 -12.00 -37.85 18.15
N LEU A 62 -12.50 -36.65 17.77
CA LEU A 62 -13.70 -36.48 16.95
C LEU A 62 -13.68 -35.09 16.27
N GLY A 63 -13.83 -35.10 14.94
CA GLY A 63 -14.57 -34.08 14.18
C GLY A 63 -13.78 -32.91 13.60
N GLY A 64 -13.28 -33.07 12.37
CA GLY A 64 -12.89 -31.94 11.52
C GLY A 64 -14.11 -31.14 11.06
N SER A 65 -13.96 -29.82 10.96
CA SER A 65 -14.87 -28.97 10.21
C SER A 65 -14.18 -28.51 8.93
N ASN A 66 -14.63 -29.08 7.81
CA ASN A 66 -14.31 -28.68 6.46
C ASN A 66 -14.75 -27.22 6.21
N GLY A 67 -13.81 -26.36 5.77
CA GLY A 67 -14.15 -25.17 5.00
C GLY A 67 -14.43 -25.57 3.54
N PRO A 68 -15.23 -24.80 2.78
CA PRO A 68 -15.66 -25.19 1.43
C PRO A 68 -14.46 -25.24 0.47
N ALA A 69 -14.32 -26.37 -0.20
CA ALA A 69 -13.48 -26.51 -1.39
C ALA A 69 -14.09 -25.72 -2.56
N PRO A 70 -13.29 -25.18 -3.49
CA PRO A 70 -13.83 -24.63 -4.73
C PRO A 70 -14.42 -25.76 -5.59
N ASP A 71 -15.69 -25.62 -5.96
CA ASP A 71 -16.35 -26.42 -7.00
C ASP A 71 -15.64 -26.19 -8.34
N LEU A 72 -14.78 -27.12 -8.73
CA LEU A 72 -14.36 -27.29 -10.12
C LEU A 72 -15.27 -28.36 -10.76
N PRO A 73 -15.82 -28.14 -11.96
CA PRO A 73 -16.59 -29.16 -12.66
C PRO A 73 -15.72 -30.39 -12.95
N PRO A 74 -16.29 -31.61 -12.93
CA PRO A 74 -15.53 -32.83 -13.12
C PRO A 74 -15.09 -32.94 -14.59
N LEU A 75 -13.78 -32.90 -14.83
CA LEU A 75 -13.20 -33.33 -16.10
C LEU A 75 -13.28 -34.86 -16.15
N GLY A 76 -13.79 -35.38 -17.27
CA GLY A 76 -13.83 -36.81 -17.62
C GLY A 76 -12.43 -37.44 -17.74
N PRO A 77 -12.35 -38.72 -18.14
CA PRO A 77 -11.34 -39.66 -17.67
C PRO A 77 -9.91 -39.22 -17.95
N GLN A 78 -9.08 -39.37 -16.91
CA GLN A 78 -7.64 -39.14 -16.91
C GLN A 78 -6.96 -39.92 -18.05
N VAL A 79 -6.25 -39.20 -18.91
CA VAL A 79 -5.26 -39.78 -19.81
C VAL A 79 -3.87 -39.37 -19.30
N GLU A 80 -2.97 -40.35 -19.31
CA GLU A 80 -1.69 -40.36 -18.63
C GLU A 80 -0.69 -39.31 -19.09
N THR A 81 0.25 -39.08 -18.18
CA THR A 81 1.27 -38.03 -18.07
C THR A 81 2.27 -37.95 -19.23
N GLY A 82 2.39 -36.75 -19.79
CA GLY A 82 3.62 -36.21 -20.35
C GLY A 82 3.80 -34.79 -19.82
N GLY A 83 4.82 -34.55 -19.00
CA GLY A 83 5.07 -33.22 -18.42
C GLY A 83 5.34 -32.18 -19.52
N PRO A 84 4.64 -31.03 -19.53
CA PRO A 84 4.98 -29.95 -20.46
C PRO A 84 6.37 -29.39 -20.16
N GLN A 85 7.25 -29.35 -21.18
CA GLN A 85 8.39 -28.43 -21.18
C GLN A 85 7.86 -27.02 -21.42
N GLU A 86 8.21 -26.10 -20.52
CA GLU A 86 7.90 -24.68 -20.59
C GLU A 86 8.48 -24.11 -21.90
N PRO A 87 7.66 -23.58 -22.82
CA PRO A 87 8.17 -22.95 -24.02
C PRO A 87 8.99 -21.72 -23.64
N ALA A 88 10.24 -21.66 -24.13
CA ALA A 88 11.10 -20.50 -23.96
C ALA A 88 10.54 -19.32 -24.78
N HIS A 89 9.64 -18.55 -24.18
CA HIS A 89 9.18 -17.29 -24.75
C HIS A 89 10.18 -16.19 -24.40
N PRO A 90 10.85 -15.56 -25.39
CA PRO A 90 11.55 -14.30 -25.14
C PRO A 90 10.52 -13.21 -24.79
N PRO A 91 10.81 -12.30 -23.84
CA PRO A 91 9.86 -11.30 -23.39
C PRO A 91 9.48 -10.31 -24.51
N GLU A 92 8.21 -9.88 -24.52
CA GLU A 92 7.60 -8.94 -25.49
C GLU A 92 8.35 -7.59 -25.58
N ASP A 93 9.06 -7.19 -24.52
CA ASP A 93 9.83 -5.93 -24.41
C ASP A 93 11.29 -6.01 -24.93
N SER A 94 11.66 -7.11 -25.59
CA SER A 94 12.98 -7.28 -26.22
C SER A 94 13.03 -6.79 -27.68
N ALA A 95 11.89 -6.41 -28.25
CA ALA A 95 11.77 -5.98 -29.63
C ALA A 95 12.69 -4.77 -29.93
N GLY A 96 13.76 -5.01 -30.68
CA GLY A 96 14.71 -3.97 -31.13
C GLY A 96 16.03 -3.89 -30.35
N LYS A 97 16.21 -4.65 -29.27
CA LYS A 97 17.49 -4.70 -28.53
C LYS A 97 18.44 -5.75 -29.15
N PRO A 98 19.77 -5.50 -29.19
CA PRO A 98 20.73 -6.48 -29.67
C PRO A 98 20.78 -7.71 -28.74
N SER A 99 21.00 -8.90 -29.31
CA SER A 99 21.25 -10.10 -28.52
C SER A 99 22.54 -9.95 -27.69
N PRO A 100 22.64 -10.65 -26.55
CA PRO A 100 23.87 -10.67 -25.75
C PRO A 100 25.09 -11.08 -26.60
N PRO A 101 26.27 -10.46 -26.38
CA PRO A 101 27.49 -10.83 -27.09
C PRO A 101 27.88 -12.30 -26.88
N LYS A 102 28.61 -12.88 -27.85
CA LYS A 102 29.08 -14.27 -27.76
C LYS A 102 30.01 -14.46 -26.56
N LEU A 103 29.88 -15.61 -25.88
CA LEU A 103 30.64 -15.95 -24.67
C LEU A 103 32.16 -15.74 -24.82
N GLU A 104 32.76 -16.23 -25.91
CA GLU A 104 34.20 -16.09 -26.17
C GLU A 104 34.65 -14.60 -26.20
N ALA A 105 33.85 -13.73 -26.81
CA ALA A 105 34.14 -12.30 -26.89
C ALA A 105 34.00 -11.63 -25.52
N VAL A 106 33.01 -12.06 -24.73
CA VAL A 106 32.82 -11.59 -23.35
C VAL A 106 34.00 -12.01 -22.48
N GLU A 107 34.47 -13.26 -22.55
CA GLU A 107 35.62 -13.75 -21.79
C GLU A 107 36.92 -13.00 -22.13
N GLN A 108 37.16 -12.73 -23.41
CA GLN A 108 38.27 -11.91 -23.86
C GLN A 108 38.17 -10.47 -23.31
N ALA A 109 36.99 -9.85 -23.40
CA ALA A 109 36.76 -8.51 -22.86
C ALA A 109 36.95 -8.46 -21.34
N ARG A 110 36.44 -9.46 -20.59
CA ARG A 110 36.65 -9.56 -19.14
C ARG A 110 38.15 -9.64 -18.79
N SER A 111 38.94 -10.39 -19.58
CA SER A 111 40.39 -10.49 -19.37
C SER A 111 41.11 -9.15 -19.60
N GLN A 112 40.70 -8.40 -20.64
CA GLN A 112 41.22 -7.06 -20.92
C GLN A 112 40.84 -6.07 -19.82
N ILE A 113 39.55 -6.04 -19.42
CA ILE A 113 39.05 -5.20 -18.33
C ILE A 113 39.77 -5.54 -17.03
N ALA A 114 39.99 -6.83 -16.70
CA ALA A 114 40.71 -7.22 -15.50
C ALA A 114 42.16 -6.71 -15.49
N ALA A 115 42.82 -6.66 -16.66
CA ALA A 115 44.15 -6.06 -16.79
C ALA A 115 44.11 -4.53 -16.63
N GLU A 116 43.11 -3.85 -17.21
CA GLU A 116 42.93 -2.40 -17.08
C GLU A 116 42.63 -1.97 -15.64
N PHE A 117 41.79 -2.74 -14.93
CA PHE A 117 41.40 -2.50 -13.54
C PHE A 117 42.30 -3.22 -12.53
N ALA A 118 43.46 -3.75 -12.94
CA ALA A 118 44.31 -4.58 -12.09
C ALA A 118 44.73 -3.88 -10.80
N GLN A 119 45.02 -2.58 -10.85
CA GLN A 119 45.38 -1.81 -9.66
C GLN A 119 44.19 -1.68 -8.69
N GLN A 120 43.01 -1.35 -9.21
CA GLN A 120 41.80 -1.19 -8.41
C GLN A 120 41.34 -2.53 -7.82
N LEU A 121 41.45 -3.62 -8.60
CA LEU A 121 41.21 -4.98 -8.13
C LEU A 121 42.19 -5.38 -7.01
N ALA A 122 43.47 -5.05 -7.15
CA ALA A 122 44.48 -5.32 -6.13
C ALA A 122 44.29 -4.48 -4.86
N GLN A 123 43.85 -3.23 -5.01
CA GLN A 123 43.59 -2.33 -3.88
C GLN A 123 42.27 -2.66 -3.16
N ALA A 124 41.29 -3.24 -3.86
CA ALA A 124 39.99 -3.61 -3.31
C ALA A 124 40.08 -4.87 -2.43
N SER A 125 40.66 -4.72 -1.25
CA SER A 125 40.86 -5.82 -0.30
C SER A 125 39.71 -5.93 0.70
N ARG A 126 39.15 -4.79 1.12
CA ARG A 126 38.05 -4.71 2.08
C ARG A 126 36.68 -4.77 1.40
N PRO A 127 35.62 -5.21 2.10
CA PRO A 127 34.26 -5.22 1.56
C PRO A 127 33.80 -3.86 0.99
N ASP A 128 34.08 -2.76 1.67
CA ASP A 128 33.69 -1.41 1.21
C ASP A 128 34.42 -1.00 -0.08
N GLU A 129 35.70 -1.37 -0.22
CA GLU A 129 36.52 -1.06 -1.39
C GLU A 129 36.09 -1.93 -2.59
N LYS A 130 35.79 -3.21 -2.34
CA LYS A 130 35.19 -4.11 -3.34
C LYS A 130 33.82 -3.59 -3.80
N MET A 131 33.02 -3.04 -2.89
CA MET A 131 31.73 -2.44 -3.23
C MET A 131 31.88 -1.17 -4.07
N ALA A 132 32.87 -0.33 -3.76
CA ALA A 132 33.18 0.84 -4.60
C ALA A 132 33.60 0.40 -6.02
N LEU A 133 34.37 -0.68 -6.13
CA LEU A 133 34.75 -1.26 -7.42
C LEU A 133 33.54 -1.82 -8.20
N VAL A 134 32.62 -2.53 -7.54
CA VAL A 134 31.33 -2.97 -8.14
C VAL A 134 30.60 -1.80 -8.79
N ARG A 135 30.39 -0.72 -8.03
CA ARG A 135 29.69 0.49 -8.50
C ARG A 135 30.41 1.16 -9.66
N MET A 136 31.74 1.19 -9.63
CA MET A 136 32.55 1.74 -10.71
C MET A 136 32.44 0.92 -11.99
N LEU A 137 32.53 -0.41 -11.91
CA LEU A 137 32.36 -1.30 -13.06
C LEU A 137 30.95 -1.18 -13.64
N ALA A 138 29.92 -1.15 -12.79
CA ALA A 138 28.55 -0.95 -13.24
C ALA A 138 28.35 0.41 -13.93
N ALA A 139 28.89 1.48 -13.36
CA ALA A 139 28.82 2.82 -13.95
C ALA A 139 29.52 2.89 -15.31
N GLU A 140 30.67 2.24 -15.45
CA GLU A 140 31.41 2.21 -16.72
C GLU A 140 30.68 1.35 -17.76
N GLY A 141 30.11 0.21 -17.35
CA GLY A 141 29.32 -0.65 -18.23
C GLY A 141 28.10 0.05 -18.80
N ASN A 142 27.41 0.86 -17.99
CA ASN A 142 26.27 1.68 -18.43
C ASN A 142 26.67 2.83 -19.37
N LYS A 143 27.94 3.30 -19.32
CA LYS A 143 28.44 4.36 -20.21
C LYS A 143 28.94 3.83 -21.55
N ALA A 144 29.45 2.59 -21.59
CA ALA A 144 30.05 1.96 -22.75
C ALA A 144 29.03 1.44 -23.79
N ALA A 145 27.91 2.15 -23.99
CA ALA A 145 26.83 1.71 -24.88
C ALA A 145 27.27 1.58 -26.35
N ASP A 146 28.32 2.29 -26.75
CA ASP A 146 28.98 2.22 -28.06
C ASP A 146 29.92 1.00 -28.21
N GLN A 147 30.23 0.31 -27.11
CA GLN A 147 31.11 -0.85 -27.05
C GLN A 147 30.37 -2.05 -26.41
N PRO A 148 29.46 -2.72 -27.14
CA PRO A 148 28.51 -3.67 -26.56
C PRO A 148 29.17 -4.85 -25.83
N VAL A 149 30.27 -5.40 -26.37
CA VAL A 149 31.00 -6.50 -25.71
C VAL A 149 31.60 -6.05 -24.37
N ARG A 150 32.15 -4.84 -24.33
CA ARG A 150 32.74 -4.24 -23.12
C ARG A 150 31.67 -3.89 -22.09
N ALA A 151 30.57 -3.26 -22.51
CA ALA A 151 29.44 -2.94 -21.65
C ALA A 151 28.88 -4.18 -20.96
N TYR A 152 28.62 -5.25 -21.74
CA TYR A 152 28.12 -6.51 -21.20
C TYR A 152 29.10 -7.11 -20.17
N ALA A 153 30.39 -7.20 -20.53
CA ALA A 153 31.42 -7.76 -19.65
C ALA A 153 31.57 -6.95 -18.34
N LEU A 154 31.53 -5.63 -18.39
CA LEU A 154 31.60 -4.76 -17.20
C LEU A 154 30.42 -4.97 -16.26
N LEU A 155 29.20 -4.98 -16.79
CA LEU A 155 27.98 -5.18 -16.01
C LEU A 155 27.94 -6.59 -15.40
N GLU A 156 28.43 -7.59 -16.13
CA GLU A 156 28.48 -8.97 -15.65
C GLU A 156 29.51 -9.17 -14.55
N MET A 157 30.70 -8.57 -14.70
CA MET A 157 31.71 -8.54 -13.64
C MET A 157 31.17 -7.83 -12.40
N ALA A 158 30.49 -6.70 -12.56
CA ALA A 158 29.87 -5.98 -11.45
C ALA A 158 28.81 -6.84 -10.74
N CYS A 159 27.93 -7.50 -11.50
CA CYS A 159 26.90 -8.39 -10.98
C CYS A 159 27.52 -9.55 -10.18
N GLN A 160 28.51 -10.24 -10.75
CA GLN A 160 29.15 -11.37 -10.08
C GLN A 160 29.87 -10.94 -8.78
N MET A 161 30.56 -9.79 -8.81
CA MET A 161 31.21 -9.24 -7.63
C MET A 161 30.19 -8.82 -6.55
N ALA A 162 29.03 -8.26 -6.93
CA ALA A 162 27.96 -7.94 -6.00
C ALA A 162 27.37 -9.21 -5.35
N VAL A 163 27.16 -10.27 -6.14
CA VAL A 163 26.76 -11.59 -5.63
C VAL A 163 27.80 -12.09 -4.62
N ASP A 164 29.09 -11.95 -4.91
CA ASP A 164 30.16 -12.36 -3.99
C ASP A 164 30.18 -11.60 -2.66
N LEU A 165 29.80 -10.33 -2.68
CA LEU A 165 29.60 -9.50 -1.49
C LEU A 165 28.25 -9.74 -0.80
N ALA A 166 27.40 -10.59 -1.38
CA ALA A 166 26.01 -10.82 -0.99
C ALA A 166 25.20 -9.51 -0.92
N ASP A 167 25.39 -8.65 -1.92
CA ASP A 167 24.65 -7.40 -2.11
C ASP A 167 23.64 -7.56 -3.24
N ALA A 168 22.37 -7.70 -2.86
CA ALA A 168 21.29 -7.93 -3.80
C ALA A 168 20.97 -6.70 -4.64
N ASP A 169 21.02 -5.50 -4.05
CA ASP A 169 20.61 -4.28 -4.72
C ASP A 169 21.55 -3.96 -5.89
N GLU A 170 22.87 -4.06 -5.68
CA GLU A 170 23.85 -3.82 -6.74
C GLU A 170 23.86 -4.93 -7.81
N ALA A 171 23.60 -6.19 -7.42
CA ALA A 171 23.46 -7.29 -8.38
C ALA A 171 22.25 -7.09 -9.31
N LEU A 172 21.11 -6.66 -8.76
CA LEU A 172 19.89 -6.36 -9.53
C LEU A 172 20.09 -5.13 -10.43
N LEU A 173 20.72 -4.05 -9.93
CA LEU A 173 21.03 -2.87 -10.73
C LEU A 173 21.94 -3.16 -11.92
N ALA A 174 22.90 -4.09 -11.76
CA ALA A 174 23.74 -4.53 -12.86
C ALA A 174 22.94 -5.27 -13.94
N ILE A 175 22.00 -6.14 -13.55
CA ILE A 175 21.10 -6.85 -14.47
C ILE A 175 20.15 -5.87 -15.18
N ASP A 176 19.61 -4.88 -14.46
CA ASP A 176 18.79 -3.83 -15.07
C ASP A 176 19.62 -2.98 -16.05
N GLY A 177 20.92 -2.81 -15.80
CA GLY A 177 21.87 -2.29 -16.78
C GLY A 177 21.95 -3.14 -18.04
N MET A 178 22.07 -4.46 -17.90
CA MET A 178 22.10 -5.36 -19.06
C MET A 178 20.79 -5.33 -19.85
N ALA A 179 19.65 -5.36 -19.16
CA ALA A 179 18.33 -5.34 -19.76
C ALA A 179 18.01 -4.04 -20.52
N ARG A 180 18.68 -2.95 -20.16
CA ARG A 180 18.61 -1.68 -20.90
C ARG A 180 19.33 -1.73 -22.25
N HIS A 181 20.41 -2.50 -22.34
CA HIS A 181 21.27 -2.52 -23.53
C HIS A 181 21.10 -3.76 -24.41
N PHE A 182 20.63 -4.87 -23.85
CA PHE A 182 20.59 -6.18 -24.51
C PHE A 182 19.24 -6.88 -24.32
N ALA A 183 18.89 -7.73 -25.28
CA ALA A 183 17.76 -8.64 -25.18
C ALA A 183 18.12 -9.83 -24.25
N VAL A 184 18.01 -9.61 -22.94
CA VAL A 184 18.23 -10.63 -21.89
C VAL A 184 16.93 -10.99 -21.19
N ASP A 185 16.86 -12.21 -20.65
CA ASP A 185 15.82 -12.62 -19.70
C ASP A 185 16.15 -12.08 -18.30
N ALA A 186 15.87 -10.79 -18.11
CA ALA A 186 16.19 -10.10 -16.87
C ALA A 186 15.50 -10.73 -15.64
N PRO A 187 14.19 -11.07 -15.65
CA PRO A 187 13.55 -11.73 -14.52
C PRO A 187 14.24 -13.05 -14.12
N ALA A 188 14.56 -13.92 -15.08
CA ALA A 188 15.25 -15.18 -14.78
C ALA A 188 16.68 -14.95 -14.25
N MET A 189 17.41 -13.98 -14.81
CA MET A 189 18.73 -13.59 -14.30
C MET A 189 18.66 -13.07 -12.86
N LYS A 190 17.69 -12.21 -12.55
CA LYS A 190 17.46 -11.70 -11.19
C LYS A 190 17.15 -12.84 -10.22
N ALA A 191 16.30 -13.78 -10.63
CA ALA A 191 15.96 -14.97 -9.85
C ALA A 191 17.19 -15.82 -9.52
N ALA A 192 18.03 -16.05 -10.52
CA ALA A 192 19.26 -16.83 -10.38
C ALA A 192 20.23 -16.19 -9.39
N VAL A 193 20.50 -14.88 -9.50
CA VAL A 193 21.46 -14.21 -8.60
C VAL A 193 20.94 -14.10 -7.18
N LEU A 194 19.64 -13.85 -6.98
CA LEU A 194 19.06 -13.81 -5.64
C LEU A 194 19.08 -15.19 -4.98
N SER A 195 18.86 -16.25 -5.75
CA SER A 195 18.97 -17.63 -5.26
C SER A 195 20.42 -17.96 -4.84
N GLN A 196 21.42 -17.51 -5.61
CA GLN A 196 22.83 -17.66 -5.23
C GLN A 196 23.16 -16.89 -3.94
N ILE A 197 22.68 -15.65 -3.81
CA ILE A 197 22.89 -14.83 -2.60
C ILE A 197 22.22 -15.50 -1.38
N ALA A 198 21.01 -16.05 -1.54
CA ALA A 198 20.29 -16.73 -0.46
C ALA A 198 21.02 -17.97 0.08
N GLN A 199 21.80 -18.65 -0.77
CA GLN A 199 22.62 -19.81 -0.41
C GLN A 199 23.94 -19.45 0.30
N LYS A 200 24.40 -18.19 0.22
CA LYS A 200 25.63 -17.75 0.88
C LYS A 200 25.47 -17.71 2.40
N THR A 201 26.58 -17.85 3.12
CA THR A 201 26.63 -17.70 4.57
C THR A 201 26.52 -16.23 4.95
N ILE A 202 25.30 -15.76 5.20
CA ILE A 202 24.98 -14.39 5.59
C ILE A 202 24.27 -14.34 6.95
N THR A 203 24.33 -13.19 7.61
CA THR A 203 23.70 -13.00 8.93
C THR A 203 22.17 -13.02 8.82
N ALA A 204 21.48 -13.38 9.90
CA ALA A 204 20.01 -13.30 9.97
C ALA A 204 19.47 -11.91 9.57
N ALA A 205 20.16 -10.83 9.96
CA ALA A 205 19.80 -9.47 9.56
C ALA A 205 19.87 -9.26 8.03
N ARG A 206 20.94 -9.76 7.37
CA ARG A 206 21.05 -9.72 5.90
C ARG A 206 19.98 -10.59 5.22
N ARG A 207 19.62 -11.74 5.81
CA ARG A 207 18.50 -12.56 5.29
C ARG A 207 17.18 -11.81 5.30
N LYS A 208 16.87 -11.07 6.38
CA LYS A 208 15.68 -10.21 6.44
C LYS A 208 15.69 -9.11 5.37
N GLN A 209 16.85 -8.52 5.10
CA GLN A 209 17.00 -7.52 4.04
C GLN A 209 16.86 -8.12 2.64
N LEU A 210 17.31 -9.36 2.44
CA LEU A 210 17.21 -10.06 1.16
C LEU A 210 15.76 -10.45 0.80
N ALA A 211 14.95 -10.79 1.80
CA ALA A 211 13.61 -11.34 1.56
C ALA A 211 12.68 -10.43 0.72
N PRO A 212 12.56 -9.10 0.96
CA PRO A 212 11.77 -8.22 0.09
C PRO A 212 12.21 -8.24 -1.38
N ARG A 213 13.53 -8.32 -1.65
CA ARG A 213 14.05 -8.40 -3.03
C ARG A 213 13.66 -9.71 -3.71
N ILE A 214 13.74 -10.82 -2.98
CA ILE A 214 13.27 -12.13 -3.45
C ILE A 214 11.77 -12.08 -3.76
N THR A 215 10.97 -11.47 -2.88
CA THR A 215 9.53 -11.32 -3.06
C THR A 215 9.19 -10.49 -4.31
N ALA A 216 9.86 -9.36 -4.51
CA ALA A 216 9.62 -8.49 -5.67
C ALA A 216 9.92 -9.20 -7.00
N VAL A 217 11.06 -9.89 -7.10
CA VAL A 217 11.42 -10.65 -8.32
C VAL A 217 10.50 -11.86 -8.51
N LEU A 218 10.05 -12.49 -7.42
CA LEU A 218 9.05 -13.55 -7.52
C LEU A 218 7.76 -13.03 -8.15
N ASP A 219 7.27 -11.85 -7.77
CA ASP A 219 6.08 -11.24 -8.39
C ASP A 219 6.28 -10.92 -9.87
N GLU A 220 7.47 -10.42 -10.26
CA GLU A 220 7.85 -10.19 -11.66
C GLU A 220 7.80 -11.50 -12.47
N LEU A 221 8.35 -12.60 -11.93
CA LEU A 221 8.33 -13.91 -12.58
C LEU A 221 6.92 -14.47 -12.74
N LEU A 222 6.06 -14.33 -11.73
CA LEU A 222 4.67 -14.76 -11.80
C LEU A 222 3.89 -13.94 -12.84
N ALA A 223 4.11 -12.63 -12.91
CA ALA A 223 3.48 -11.80 -13.93
C ALA A 223 3.88 -12.22 -15.36
N GLY A 224 5.15 -12.57 -15.54
CA GLY A 224 5.74 -13.08 -16.79
C GLY A 224 5.55 -14.57 -17.06
N GLU A 225 4.77 -15.29 -16.23
CA GLU A 225 4.50 -16.73 -16.37
C GLU A 225 5.76 -17.63 -16.31
N HIS A 226 6.87 -17.16 -15.73
CA HIS A 226 8.11 -17.92 -15.57
C HIS A 226 8.03 -18.86 -14.35
N LEU A 227 7.26 -19.93 -14.47
CA LEU A 227 6.88 -20.78 -13.34
C LEU A 227 8.07 -21.52 -12.72
N SER A 228 8.97 -22.07 -13.54
CA SER A 228 10.09 -22.85 -13.02
C SER A 228 11.03 -21.97 -12.19
N ALA A 229 11.31 -20.75 -12.67
CA ALA A 229 12.15 -19.79 -11.97
C ALA A 229 11.46 -19.26 -10.71
N ALA A 230 10.15 -19.00 -10.77
CA ALA A 230 9.35 -18.60 -9.62
C ALA A 230 9.36 -19.66 -8.50
N GLU A 231 9.22 -20.94 -8.84
CA GLU A 231 9.25 -22.04 -7.87
C GLU A 231 10.61 -22.16 -7.18
N GLN A 232 11.70 -22.07 -7.95
CA GLN A 232 13.06 -22.09 -7.41
C GLN A 232 13.31 -20.90 -6.47
N LEU A 233 12.89 -19.70 -6.88
CA LEU A 233 13.08 -18.49 -6.09
C LEU A 233 12.21 -18.49 -4.82
N LEU A 234 10.99 -19.02 -4.88
CA LEU A 234 10.14 -19.23 -3.71
C LEU A 234 10.77 -20.22 -2.72
N SER A 235 11.39 -21.30 -3.20
CA SER A 235 12.14 -22.22 -2.33
C SER A 235 13.29 -21.51 -1.62
N ALA A 236 14.02 -20.64 -2.34
CA ALA A 236 15.06 -19.80 -1.77
C ALA A 236 14.49 -18.82 -0.72
N LEU A 237 13.32 -18.21 -0.96
CA LEU A 237 12.63 -17.36 0.02
C LEU A 237 12.32 -18.12 1.31
N GLN A 238 11.75 -19.31 1.21
CA GLN A 238 11.35 -20.13 2.36
C GLN A 238 12.57 -20.58 3.18
N HIS A 239 13.63 -21.03 2.51
CA HIS A 239 14.89 -21.35 3.19
C HIS A 239 15.47 -20.11 3.88
N ASN A 240 15.55 -18.99 3.17
CA ASN A 240 16.07 -17.74 3.71
C ASN A 240 15.24 -17.22 4.91
N ALA A 241 13.92 -17.35 4.85
CA ALA A 241 13.00 -17.01 5.95
C ALA A 241 13.20 -17.90 7.17
N ALA A 242 13.42 -19.21 6.97
CA ALA A 242 13.70 -20.14 8.05
C ALA A 242 14.94 -19.72 8.86
N GLU A 243 16.01 -19.36 8.15
CA GLU A 243 17.31 -18.96 8.68
C GLU A 243 17.36 -17.51 9.19
N ALA A 244 16.38 -16.67 8.84
CA ALA A 244 16.33 -15.25 9.26
C ALA A 244 15.93 -15.05 10.73
N LEU A 245 15.59 -16.12 11.45
CA LEU A 245 15.11 -16.10 12.85
C LEU A 245 13.90 -15.15 13.04
N ASP A 246 13.06 -15.02 12.01
CA ASP A 246 11.88 -14.15 12.01
C ASP A 246 10.61 -14.99 11.82
N ALA A 247 9.73 -14.97 12.81
CA ALA A 247 8.52 -15.79 12.78
C ALA A 247 7.48 -15.27 11.76
N GLU A 248 7.40 -13.95 11.57
CA GLU A 248 6.44 -13.38 10.64
C GLU A 248 6.89 -13.63 9.20
N LEU A 249 8.17 -13.44 8.91
CA LEU A 249 8.73 -13.73 7.59
C LEU A 249 8.56 -15.21 7.21
N ARG A 250 8.75 -16.14 8.16
CA ARG A 250 8.47 -17.57 7.93
C ARG A 250 7.02 -17.80 7.55
N LYS A 251 6.09 -17.23 8.32
CA LYS A 251 4.64 -17.37 8.07
C LYS A 251 4.25 -16.78 6.71
N GLU A 252 4.77 -15.60 6.38
CA GLU A 252 4.53 -14.95 5.08
C GLU A 252 5.04 -15.81 3.91
N SER A 253 6.26 -16.33 4.01
CA SER A 253 6.84 -17.22 2.98
C SER A 253 6.06 -18.52 2.78
N GLN A 254 5.46 -19.05 3.86
CA GLN A 254 4.59 -20.24 3.81
C GLN A 254 3.26 -19.92 3.13
N GLN A 255 2.59 -18.83 3.52
CA GLN A 255 1.34 -18.38 2.91
C GLN A 255 1.51 -18.11 1.41
N ARG A 256 2.64 -17.52 1.02
CA ARG A 256 2.98 -17.29 -0.38
C ARG A 256 3.22 -18.61 -1.12
N GLY A 257 3.81 -19.60 -0.46
CA GLY A 257 3.93 -20.95 -1.01
C GLY A 257 2.58 -21.62 -1.29
N GLU A 258 1.63 -21.50 -0.38
CA GLU A 258 0.26 -22.01 -0.58
C GLU A 258 -0.43 -21.30 -1.76
N GLN A 259 -0.28 -19.98 -1.87
CA GLN A 259 -0.81 -19.19 -2.99
C GLN A 259 -0.18 -19.61 -4.32
N PHE A 260 1.14 -19.78 -4.35
CA PHE A 260 1.87 -20.24 -5.53
C PHE A 260 1.39 -21.61 -6.00
N GLN A 261 1.16 -22.57 -5.09
CA GLN A 261 0.68 -23.90 -5.47
C GLN A 261 -0.72 -23.85 -6.11
N ARG A 262 -1.63 -23.03 -5.57
CA ARG A 262 -2.95 -22.80 -6.19
C ARG A 262 -2.83 -22.20 -7.58
N TRP A 263 -1.95 -21.21 -7.73
CA TRP A 263 -1.73 -20.53 -8.99
C TRP A 263 -1.06 -21.44 -10.03
N LYS A 264 -0.06 -22.24 -9.63
CA LYS A 264 0.60 -23.25 -10.45
C LYS A 264 -0.40 -24.29 -11.00
N GLN A 265 -1.32 -24.77 -10.17
CA GLN A 265 -2.37 -25.70 -10.63
C GLN A 265 -3.28 -25.08 -11.69
N GLN A 266 -3.69 -23.82 -11.50
CA GLN A 266 -4.51 -23.11 -12.49
C GLN A 266 -3.74 -22.90 -13.80
N TYR A 267 -2.46 -22.54 -13.73
CA TYR A 267 -1.64 -22.36 -14.91
C TYR A 267 -1.40 -23.66 -15.69
N GLN A 268 -1.22 -24.79 -15.00
CA GLN A 268 -1.09 -26.09 -15.65
C GLN A 268 -2.34 -26.43 -16.50
N LEU A 269 -3.53 -26.07 -16.03
CA LEU A 269 -4.76 -26.24 -16.80
C LEU A 269 -4.80 -25.32 -18.02
N VAL A 270 -4.28 -24.09 -17.91
CA VAL A 270 -4.15 -23.14 -19.03
C VAL A 270 -3.20 -23.69 -20.09
N GLU A 271 -2.03 -24.17 -19.70
CA GLU A 271 -1.06 -24.75 -20.64
C GLU A 271 -1.60 -26.00 -21.34
N GLN A 272 -2.30 -26.88 -20.59
CA GLN A 272 -3.00 -28.01 -21.20
C GLN A 272 -4.05 -27.54 -22.21
N ALA A 273 -4.83 -26.50 -21.89
CA ALA A 273 -5.79 -25.93 -22.84
C ALA A 273 -5.10 -25.33 -24.07
N ARG A 274 -3.93 -24.68 -23.94
CA ARG A 274 -3.14 -24.19 -25.08
C ARG A 274 -2.72 -25.35 -25.99
N GLN A 275 -2.23 -26.44 -25.41
CA GLN A 275 -1.87 -27.66 -26.15
C GLN A 275 -3.07 -28.29 -26.83
N THR A 276 -4.21 -28.38 -26.14
CA THR A 276 -5.45 -28.92 -26.70
C THR A 276 -5.92 -28.08 -27.88
N VAL A 277 -5.93 -26.75 -27.80
CA VAL A 277 -6.29 -25.89 -28.94
C VAL A 277 -5.29 -26.02 -30.09
N ALA A 278 -4.00 -26.22 -29.81
CA ALA A 278 -2.99 -26.46 -30.85
C ALA A 278 -3.22 -27.79 -31.60
N GLN A 279 -3.72 -28.82 -30.93
CA GLN A 279 -3.97 -30.15 -31.52
C GLN A 279 -5.38 -30.29 -32.09
N ASN A 280 -6.36 -29.71 -31.42
CA ASN A 280 -7.78 -29.67 -31.77
C ASN A 280 -8.27 -28.22 -31.70
N PRO A 281 -8.15 -27.45 -32.79
CA PRO A 281 -8.52 -26.05 -32.81
C PRO A 281 -10.00 -25.78 -32.52
N ASP A 282 -10.89 -26.76 -32.58
CA ASP A 282 -12.33 -26.58 -32.36
C ASP A 282 -12.79 -27.03 -30.95
N ASP A 283 -11.85 -27.34 -30.05
CA ASP A 283 -12.17 -27.71 -28.67
C ASP A 283 -12.77 -26.53 -27.89
N GLN A 284 -14.10 -26.56 -27.73
CA GLN A 284 -14.86 -25.49 -27.09
C GLN A 284 -14.53 -25.31 -25.61
N GLN A 285 -14.13 -26.36 -24.90
CA GLN A 285 -13.81 -26.30 -23.48
C GLN A 285 -12.42 -25.69 -23.25
N ALA A 286 -11.45 -26.05 -24.09
CA ALA A 286 -10.12 -25.44 -24.08
C ALA A 286 -10.21 -23.94 -24.45
N HIS A 287 -11.04 -23.58 -25.42
CA HIS A 287 -11.36 -22.19 -25.75
C HIS A 287 -12.03 -21.43 -24.59
N LEU A 288 -12.93 -22.07 -23.84
CA LEU A 288 -13.52 -21.46 -22.64
C LEU A 288 -12.46 -21.12 -21.60
N LEU A 289 -11.57 -22.07 -21.30
CA LEU A 289 -10.54 -21.90 -20.27
C LEU A 289 -9.54 -20.81 -20.66
N LEU A 290 -9.05 -20.82 -21.90
CA LEU A 290 -8.14 -19.78 -22.41
C LEU A 290 -8.80 -18.41 -22.45
N GLY A 291 -10.05 -18.34 -22.89
CA GLY A 291 -10.78 -17.08 -22.94
C GLY A 291 -11.01 -16.48 -21.56
N GLN A 292 -11.39 -17.30 -20.57
CA GLN A 292 -11.52 -16.86 -19.18
C GLN A 292 -10.17 -16.41 -18.61
N TYR A 293 -9.09 -17.13 -18.90
CA TYR A 293 -7.75 -16.78 -18.45
C TYR A 293 -7.30 -15.41 -19.00
N TYR A 294 -7.33 -15.23 -20.32
CA TYR A 294 -6.87 -13.99 -20.93
C TYR A 294 -7.76 -12.80 -20.55
N CYS A 295 -9.09 -12.90 -20.67
CA CYS A 295 -9.98 -11.78 -20.33
C CYS A 295 -10.03 -11.48 -18.83
N PHE A 296 -10.16 -12.51 -17.98
CA PHE A 296 -10.52 -12.30 -16.57
C PHE A 296 -9.36 -12.43 -15.59
N VAL A 297 -8.22 -13.00 -16.01
CA VAL A 297 -7.00 -13.09 -15.18
C VAL A 297 -5.92 -12.14 -15.70
N LYS A 298 -5.60 -12.18 -17.00
CA LYS A 298 -4.56 -11.32 -17.59
C LYS A 298 -5.07 -9.93 -18.01
N ALA A 299 -6.39 -9.76 -18.10
CA ALA A 299 -7.03 -8.58 -18.68
C ALA A 299 -6.59 -8.30 -20.14
N ASP A 300 -6.12 -9.34 -20.85
CA ASP A 300 -5.83 -9.33 -22.28
C ASP A 300 -7.12 -9.68 -23.04
N TRP A 301 -7.92 -8.65 -23.26
CA TRP A 301 -9.20 -8.78 -23.98
C TRP A 301 -8.98 -9.15 -25.44
N GLU A 302 -7.89 -8.74 -26.08
CA GLU A 302 -7.68 -9.02 -27.50
C GLU A 302 -7.50 -10.53 -27.75
N GLN A 303 -6.64 -11.19 -26.97
CA GLN A 303 -6.49 -12.64 -27.06
C GLN A 303 -7.71 -13.37 -26.49
N GLY A 304 -8.23 -12.89 -25.35
CA GLY A 304 -9.33 -13.56 -24.69
C GLY A 304 -10.62 -13.59 -25.52
N LEU A 305 -10.96 -12.52 -26.24
CA LEU A 305 -12.13 -12.47 -27.12
C LEU A 305 -12.04 -13.46 -28.28
N LYS A 306 -10.84 -13.68 -28.85
CA LYS A 306 -10.61 -14.68 -29.91
C LYS A 306 -10.95 -16.09 -29.41
N HIS A 307 -10.61 -16.38 -28.14
CA HIS A 307 -10.93 -17.66 -27.53
C HIS A 307 -12.39 -17.76 -27.07
N LEU A 308 -12.93 -16.73 -26.41
CA LEU A 308 -14.32 -16.73 -25.93
C LEU A 308 -15.33 -16.83 -27.08
N ALA A 309 -15.07 -16.23 -28.24
CA ALA A 309 -15.95 -16.37 -29.42
C ALA A 309 -16.09 -17.82 -29.92
N ARG A 310 -15.17 -18.71 -29.54
CA ARG A 310 -15.17 -20.14 -29.92
C ARG A 310 -15.46 -21.07 -28.74
N CYS A 311 -15.77 -20.52 -27.56
CA CYS A 311 -16.02 -21.31 -26.38
C CYS A 311 -17.42 -21.96 -26.36
N GLY A 312 -17.62 -22.92 -25.45
CA GLY A 312 -18.89 -23.61 -25.28
C GLY A 312 -19.90 -22.90 -24.36
N ASP A 313 -19.53 -21.77 -23.74
CA ASP A 313 -20.45 -20.98 -22.91
C ASP A 313 -21.24 -20.00 -23.80
N PRO A 314 -22.58 -20.12 -23.90
CA PRO A 314 -23.36 -19.32 -24.83
C PRO A 314 -23.30 -17.82 -24.56
N LEU A 315 -23.27 -17.39 -23.29
CA LEU A 315 -23.26 -15.96 -22.94
C LEU A 315 -21.91 -15.33 -23.26
N LEU A 316 -20.83 -16.00 -22.89
CA LEU A 316 -19.47 -15.52 -23.19
C LEU A 316 -19.17 -15.55 -24.69
N GLN A 317 -19.62 -16.58 -25.40
CA GLN A 317 -19.50 -16.67 -26.85
C GLN A 317 -20.24 -15.52 -27.52
N GLN A 318 -21.48 -15.25 -27.11
CA GLN A 318 -22.28 -14.17 -27.67
C GLN A 318 -21.67 -12.79 -27.38
N ALA A 319 -21.24 -12.53 -26.14
CA ALA A 319 -20.61 -11.28 -25.75
C ALA A 319 -19.31 -11.04 -26.54
N ALA A 320 -18.46 -12.06 -26.68
CA ALA A 320 -17.21 -11.95 -27.43
C ALA A 320 -17.44 -11.76 -28.94
N ALA A 321 -18.40 -12.48 -29.53
CA ALA A 321 -18.75 -12.31 -30.94
C ALA A 321 -19.33 -10.91 -31.22
N ALA A 322 -20.20 -10.42 -30.34
CA ALA A 322 -20.75 -9.07 -30.43
C ALA A 322 -19.67 -8.00 -30.32
N GLU A 323 -18.68 -8.18 -29.43
CA GLU A 323 -17.58 -7.23 -29.28
C GLU A 323 -16.65 -7.20 -30.49
N ASN A 324 -16.32 -8.36 -31.05
CA ASN A 324 -15.47 -8.43 -32.25
C ASN A 324 -16.13 -7.81 -33.49
N ALA A 325 -17.46 -7.72 -33.52
CA ALA A 325 -18.24 -7.17 -34.63
C ALA A 325 -18.89 -5.81 -34.29
N VAL A 326 -18.53 -5.18 -33.17
CA VAL A 326 -19.21 -3.99 -32.67
C VAL A 326 -19.04 -2.81 -33.64
N SER A 327 -20.14 -2.14 -33.97
CA SER A 327 -20.11 -0.89 -34.74
C SER A 327 -20.00 0.33 -33.81
N ASP A 328 -19.82 1.52 -34.40
CA ASP A 328 -19.84 2.79 -33.66
C ASP A 328 -21.26 3.24 -33.25
N GLU A 329 -22.31 2.46 -33.58
CA GLU A 329 -23.70 2.79 -33.24
C GLU A 329 -23.95 2.63 -31.72
N PRO A 330 -24.38 3.68 -31.00
CA PRO A 330 -24.57 3.63 -29.54
C PRO A 330 -25.53 2.53 -29.07
N SER A 331 -26.55 2.21 -29.88
CA SER A 331 -27.54 1.18 -29.53
C SER A 331 -26.97 -0.24 -29.60
N GLU A 332 -25.97 -0.50 -30.44
CA GLU A 332 -25.29 -1.79 -30.52
C GLU A 332 -24.27 -1.94 -29.39
N GLN A 333 -23.54 -0.86 -29.07
CA GLN A 333 -22.62 -0.82 -27.93
C GLN A 333 -23.35 -0.97 -26.59
N LEU A 334 -24.59 -0.46 -26.47
CA LEU A 334 -25.43 -0.70 -25.29
C LEU A 334 -25.76 -2.18 -25.14
N LYS A 335 -26.20 -2.85 -26.20
CA LYS A 335 -26.47 -4.29 -26.17
C LYS A 335 -25.24 -5.11 -25.79
N LEU A 336 -24.06 -4.71 -26.29
CA LEU A 336 -22.80 -5.33 -25.92
C LEU A 336 -22.49 -5.18 -24.42
N ALA A 337 -22.68 -3.98 -23.87
CA ALA A 337 -22.50 -3.74 -22.44
C ALA A 337 -23.45 -4.62 -21.59
N ASP A 338 -24.71 -4.75 -22.02
CA ASP A 338 -25.72 -5.62 -21.39
C ASP A 338 -25.33 -7.10 -21.44
N LEU A 339 -24.78 -7.57 -22.56
CA LEU A 339 -24.28 -8.95 -22.69
C LEU A 339 -23.16 -9.25 -21.70
N TRP A 340 -22.17 -8.34 -21.56
CA TRP A 340 -21.11 -8.50 -20.57
C TRP A 340 -21.64 -8.45 -19.13
N TRP A 341 -22.63 -7.58 -18.88
CA TRP A 341 -23.29 -7.49 -17.59
C TRP A 341 -23.98 -8.80 -17.22
N GLU A 342 -24.76 -9.37 -18.13
CA GLU A 342 -25.47 -10.63 -17.93
C GLU A 342 -24.50 -11.80 -17.74
N ALA A 343 -23.49 -11.91 -18.63
CA ALA A 343 -22.46 -12.93 -18.54
C ALA A 343 -21.77 -12.90 -17.16
N SER A 344 -21.48 -11.70 -16.65
CA SER A 344 -20.85 -11.54 -15.34
C SER A 344 -21.65 -12.14 -14.19
N GLY A 345 -22.99 -12.16 -14.27
CA GLY A 345 -23.85 -12.73 -13.23
C GLY A 345 -23.77 -14.25 -13.14
N LYS A 346 -23.27 -14.92 -14.18
CA LYS A 346 -23.15 -16.39 -14.27
C LYS A 346 -21.73 -16.90 -14.02
N LEU A 347 -20.74 -16.01 -14.00
CA LEU A 347 -19.34 -16.37 -13.80
C LEU A 347 -19.02 -16.73 -12.34
N PRO A 348 -18.00 -17.58 -12.10
CA PRO A 348 -17.40 -17.77 -10.78
C PRO A 348 -16.95 -16.45 -10.16
N ALA A 349 -17.00 -16.35 -8.83
CA ALA A 349 -16.76 -15.11 -8.08
C ALA A 349 -15.46 -14.38 -8.47
N GLN A 350 -14.39 -15.14 -8.74
CA GLN A 350 -13.08 -14.62 -9.15
C GLN A 350 -13.05 -13.95 -10.54
N TYR A 351 -14.03 -14.22 -11.41
CA TYR A 351 -14.09 -13.66 -12.77
C TYR A 351 -15.19 -12.62 -12.95
N ARG A 352 -16.22 -12.63 -12.07
CA ARG A 352 -17.37 -11.72 -12.16
C ARG A 352 -16.94 -10.25 -12.25
N GLN A 353 -15.94 -9.86 -11.46
CA GLN A 353 -15.48 -8.48 -11.41
C GLN A 353 -14.93 -8.01 -12.76
N GLN A 354 -14.08 -8.79 -13.44
CA GLN A 354 -13.51 -8.36 -14.72
C GLN A 354 -14.54 -8.29 -15.84
N ALA A 355 -15.49 -9.24 -15.88
CA ALA A 355 -16.61 -9.16 -16.83
C ALA A 355 -17.50 -7.94 -16.57
N ARG A 356 -17.76 -7.62 -15.31
CA ARG A 356 -18.47 -6.41 -14.87
C ARG A 356 -17.75 -5.12 -15.28
N GLN A 357 -16.44 -5.07 -15.10
CA GLN A 357 -15.62 -3.95 -15.55
C GLN A 357 -15.65 -3.78 -17.07
N ARG A 358 -15.70 -4.87 -17.85
CA ARG A 358 -15.87 -4.78 -19.31
C ARG A 358 -17.22 -4.20 -19.70
N ALA A 359 -18.29 -4.60 -19.02
CA ALA A 359 -19.60 -3.97 -19.18
C ALA A 359 -19.53 -2.47 -18.86
N GLY A 360 -18.91 -2.11 -17.74
CA GLY A 360 -18.69 -0.72 -17.32
C GLY A 360 -17.93 0.13 -18.34
N HIS A 361 -16.87 -0.44 -18.94
CA HIS A 361 -16.12 0.21 -20.02
C HIS A 361 -17.04 0.65 -21.16
N TRP A 362 -17.89 -0.26 -21.67
CA TRP A 362 -18.82 0.04 -22.75
C TRP A 362 -19.92 1.03 -22.34
N TYR A 363 -20.50 0.84 -21.15
CA TYR A 363 -21.48 1.78 -20.59
C TYR A 363 -20.94 3.21 -20.49
N SER A 364 -19.71 3.38 -19.99
CA SER A 364 -19.09 4.68 -19.81
C SER A 364 -18.86 5.41 -21.15
N ARG A 365 -18.54 4.65 -22.21
CA ARG A 365 -18.27 5.19 -23.55
C ARG A 365 -19.52 5.77 -24.21
N ILE A 366 -20.68 5.15 -24.02
CA ILE A 366 -21.92 5.52 -24.72
C ILE A 366 -22.86 6.41 -23.92
N LYS A 367 -22.72 6.48 -22.58
CA LYS A 367 -23.68 7.16 -21.69
C LYS A 367 -24.14 8.52 -22.21
N GLY A 368 -23.21 9.40 -22.63
CA GLY A 368 -23.54 10.75 -23.09
C GLY A 368 -24.27 10.83 -24.45
N THR A 369 -24.35 9.73 -25.19
CA THR A 369 -24.95 9.65 -26.53
C THR A 369 -26.33 8.99 -26.55
N LEU A 370 -26.73 8.35 -25.44
CA LEU A 370 -28.00 7.65 -25.33
C LEU A 370 -29.17 8.60 -24.99
N PRO A 371 -30.42 8.26 -25.33
CA PRO A 371 -31.61 8.94 -24.81
C PRO A 371 -31.67 8.97 -23.28
N GLU A 372 -32.27 10.00 -22.70
CA GLU A 372 -32.29 10.28 -21.26
C GLU A 372 -32.75 9.10 -20.39
N GLU A 373 -33.77 8.35 -20.84
CA GLU A 373 -34.28 7.15 -20.17
C GLU A 373 -33.19 6.07 -20.03
N GLN A 374 -32.41 5.84 -21.08
CA GLN A 374 -31.32 4.86 -21.08
C GLN A 374 -30.10 5.36 -20.30
N GLN A 375 -29.87 6.68 -20.25
CA GLN A 375 -28.79 7.25 -19.43
C GLN A 375 -29.01 6.98 -17.94
N GLN A 376 -30.25 6.99 -17.46
CA GLN A 376 -30.56 6.69 -16.06
C GLN A 376 -30.24 5.24 -15.71
N LEU A 377 -30.66 4.28 -16.54
CA LEU A 377 -30.35 2.87 -16.35
C LEU A 377 -28.84 2.59 -16.38
N VAL A 378 -28.14 3.19 -17.36
CA VAL A 378 -26.68 3.07 -17.48
C VAL A 378 -25.97 3.71 -16.28
N SER A 379 -26.48 4.84 -15.76
CA SER A 379 -25.95 5.45 -14.53
C SER A 379 -26.11 4.50 -13.35
N GLN A 380 -27.29 3.92 -13.16
CA GLN A 380 -27.53 2.95 -12.09
C GLN A 380 -26.57 1.76 -12.17
N ARG A 381 -26.35 1.19 -13.37
CA ARG A 381 -25.41 0.07 -13.54
C ARG A 381 -23.96 0.47 -13.28
N LEU A 382 -23.54 1.68 -13.67
CA LEU A 382 -22.20 2.20 -13.33
C LEU A 382 -22.06 2.45 -11.83
N ASP A 383 -23.11 2.93 -11.18
CA ASP A 383 -23.14 3.10 -9.72
C ASP A 383 -23.10 1.73 -9.01
N GLU A 384 -23.82 0.73 -9.52
CA GLU A 384 -23.75 -0.67 -9.04
C GLU A 384 -22.35 -1.25 -9.23
N LEU A 385 -21.65 -0.96 -10.34
CA LEU A 385 -20.25 -1.36 -10.50
C LEU A 385 -19.35 -0.70 -9.48
N SER A 386 -19.53 0.59 -9.24
CA SER A 386 -18.80 1.29 -8.18
C SER A 386 -19.13 0.75 -6.77
N GLY A 387 -20.29 0.09 -6.61
CA GLY A 387 -20.73 -0.55 -5.37
C GLY A 387 -20.38 -2.05 -5.23
N GLU A 388 -20.22 -2.79 -6.34
CA GLU A 388 -19.93 -4.23 -6.43
C GLU A 388 -18.49 -4.56 -6.81
N GLU A 389 -17.71 -3.55 -7.21
CA GLU A 389 -16.27 -3.61 -7.07
C GLU A 389 -15.94 -4.16 -5.66
N GLY A 390 -14.97 -5.06 -5.58
CA GLY A 390 -13.99 -4.87 -4.53
C GLY A 390 -13.47 -3.45 -4.73
N GLY A 391 -14.13 -2.48 -4.07
CA GLY A 391 -14.21 -1.09 -4.48
C GLY A 391 -12.89 -0.53 -5.03
N GLU A 392 -12.95 0.35 -6.03
CA GLU A 392 -12.41 1.68 -5.72
C GLU A 392 -12.98 2.01 -4.35
N PRO A 393 -12.14 2.05 -3.29
CA PRO A 393 -12.68 2.23 -1.97
C PRO A 393 -13.50 3.48 -2.00
N SER A 394 -14.79 3.33 -1.72
CA SER A 394 -15.68 4.42 -1.45
C SER A 394 -14.90 5.48 -0.69
N PHE A 395 -14.79 6.65 -1.29
CA PHE A 395 -14.12 7.79 -0.68
C PHE A 395 -14.95 8.36 0.48
N GLU A 396 -16.07 7.73 0.82
CA GLU A 396 -16.93 8.08 1.95
C GLU A 396 -16.52 7.34 3.23
N GLY A 397 -15.28 7.51 3.67
CA GLY A 397 -14.90 7.08 5.01
C GLY A 397 -13.45 6.68 5.20
N LEU A 398 -13.23 5.85 6.22
CA LEU A 398 -11.91 5.40 6.67
C LEU A 398 -11.50 4.06 6.06
N GLU A 399 -12.32 3.49 5.18
CA GLU A 399 -12.12 2.23 4.47
C GLU A 399 -10.85 2.28 3.61
N CYS A 400 -10.50 3.47 3.08
CA CYS A 400 -9.25 3.73 2.36
C CYS A 400 -7.96 3.42 3.14
N ARG A 401 -8.04 3.23 4.46
CA ARG A 401 -6.88 3.02 5.35
C ARG A 401 -6.60 1.57 5.68
N VAL A 402 -7.44 0.64 5.24
CA VAL A 402 -7.30 -0.80 5.52
C VAL A 402 -7.19 -1.60 4.21
N PRO A 403 -6.49 -2.74 4.20
CA PRO A 403 -6.55 -3.66 3.05
C PRO A 403 -7.97 -4.20 2.84
N PRO A 404 -8.39 -4.49 1.59
CA PRO A 404 -7.63 -4.36 0.34
C PRO A 404 -7.60 -2.91 -0.23
N ALA A 405 -8.52 -2.05 0.20
CA ALA A 405 -8.72 -0.68 -0.26
C ALA A 405 -7.44 0.18 -0.29
N ARG A 406 -6.67 0.18 0.81
CA ARG A 406 -5.40 0.93 0.90
C ARG A 406 -4.40 0.52 -0.20
N LEU A 407 -4.30 -0.79 -0.45
CA LEU A 407 -3.36 -1.34 -1.44
C LEU A 407 -3.79 -0.96 -2.86
N ALA A 408 -5.09 -0.99 -3.15
CA ALA A 408 -5.64 -0.52 -4.41
C ALA A 408 -5.31 0.97 -4.64
N LEU A 409 -5.50 1.83 -3.62
CA LEU A 409 -5.20 3.27 -3.73
C LEU A 409 -3.71 3.56 -3.92
N LEU A 410 -2.83 2.84 -3.24
CA LEU A 410 -1.39 2.97 -3.45
C LEU A 410 -1.04 2.62 -4.90
N LYS A 411 -1.62 1.54 -5.44
CA LYS A 411 -1.42 1.18 -6.85
C LYS A 411 -1.94 2.25 -7.82
N THR A 412 -3.14 2.79 -7.57
CA THR A 412 -3.79 3.78 -8.44
C THR A 412 -3.13 5.15 -8.40
N TYR A 413 -2.69 5.62 -7.23
CA TYR A 413 -2.22 6.99 -7.01
C TYR A 413 -0.70 7.12 -6.84
N GLY A 414 0.08 6.10 -7.24
CA GLY A 414 1.54 6.19 -7.34
C GLY A 414 2.33 5.86 -6.07
N GLY A 415 1.73 5.13 -5.13
CA GLY A 415 2.44 4.49 -4.02
C GLY A 415 3.39 3.41 -4.53
N THR A 416 4.69 3.61 -4.27
CA THR A 416 5.76 2.66 -4.58
C THR A 416 6.23 1.94 -3.32
N GLU A 417 6.91 0.80 -3.49
CA GLU A 417 7.56 0.11 -2.36
C GLU A 417 8.55 1.03 -1.63
N ALA A 418 9.29 1.86 -2.35
CA ALA A 418 10.21 2.84 -1.76
C ALA A 418 9.47 3.86 -0.88
N SER A 419 8.31 4.37 -1.32
CA SER A 419 7.49 5.27 -0.51
C SER A 419 6.89 4.57 0.71
N GLU A 420 6.44 3.32 0.57
CA GLU A 420 5.88 2.55 1.69
C GLU A 420 6.96 2.18 2.71
N ALA A 421 8.19 1.87 2.27
CA ALA A 421 9.33 1.67 3.15
C ALA A 421 9.74 2.95 3.89
N ALA A 422 9.64 4.12 3.23
CA ALA A 422 9.86 5.40 3.87
C ALA A 422 8.79 5.69 4.94
N VAL A 423 7.53 5.42 4.63
CA VAL A 423 6.41 5.52 5.60
C VAL A 423 6.63 4.60 6.79
N ALA A 424 7.01 3.33 6.56
CA ALA A 424 7.29 2.38 7.64
C ALA A 424 8.39 2.90 8.59
N LYS A 425 9.51 3.41 8.05
CA LYS A 425 10.58 4.02 8.85
C LYS A 425 10.12 5.26 9.63
N ALA A 426 9.26 6.09 9.03
CA ALA A 426 8.69 7.25 9.72
C ALA A 426 7.78 6.83 10.89
N LEU A 427 6.98 5.77 10.72
CA LEU A 427 6.14 5.23 11.80
C LEU A 427 6.97 4.62 12.93
N GLU A 428 8.05 3.90 12.61
CA GLU A 428 9.01 3.41 13.60
C GLU A 428 9.63 4.55 14.41
N TRP A 429 10.02 5.63 13.72
CA TRP A 429 10.50 6.85 14.38
C TRP A 429 9.43 7.43 15.30
N ILE A 430 8.18 7.57 14.84
CA ILE A 430 7.07 8.03 15.69
C ILE A 430 6.94 7.14 16.92
N VAL A 431 6.89 5.81 16.77
CA VAL A 431 6.73 4.88 17.89
C VAL A 431 7.89 4.97 18.89
N ALA A 432 9.12 5.16 18.43
CA ALA A 432 10.29 5.33 19.29
C ALA A 432 10.21 6.62 20.16
N HIS A 433 9.44 7.63 19.73
CA HIS A 433 9.27 8.90 20.45
C HIS A 433 8.07 8.90 21.40
N ARG A 434 7.41 7.76 21.59
CA ARG A 434 6.34 7.63 22.57
C ARG A 434 6.88 7.75 24.00
N ASN A 435 6.24 8.57 24.81
CA ASN A 435 6.58 8.71 26.23
C ASN A 435 6.07 7.54 27.06
N ALA A 436 6.63 7.35 28.26
CA ALA A 436 6.19 6.31 29.20
C ALA A 436 4.69 6.42 29.58
N GLY A 437 4.12 7.63 29.54
CA GLY A 437 2.69 7.88 29.76
C GLY A 437 1.79 7.59 28.54
N GLY A 438 2.33 7.06 27.45
CA GLY A 438 1.59 6.71 26.23
C GLY A 438 1.42 7.85 25.22
N GLY A 439 1.55 9.12 25.64
CA GLY A 439 1.48 10.28 24.75
C GLY A 439 2.79 10.62 24.02
N TRP A 440 2.72 11.62 23.14
CA TRP A 440 3.87 12.20 22.41
C TRP A 440 4.08 13.67 22.78
N SER A 441 5.22 14.23 22.41
CA SER A 441 5.61 15.62 22.66
C SER A 441 6.26 16.20 21.40
N PHE A 442 6.06 17.49 21.13
CA PHE A 442 6.87 18.20 20.12
C PHE A 442 8.24 18.61 20.66
N MET A 443 8.49 18.43 21.96
CA MET A 443 9.76 18.73 22.60
C MET A 443 10.55 17.43 22.82
N HIS A 444 11.45 17.12 21.89
CA HIS A 444 12.33 15.96 21.92
C HIS A 444 13.61 16.23 22.72
N THR A 445 13.44 16.69 23.97
CA THR A 445 14.55 17.04 24.88
C THR A 445 14.88 15.94 25.89
N THR A 446 14.24 14.77 25.78
CA THR A 446 14.52 13.61 26.63
C THR A 446 15.92 13.06 26.34
N ALA A 447 16.51 12.34 27.30
CA ALA A 447 17.85 11.74 27.14
C ALA A 447 17.96 10.84 25.90
N ARG A 448 16.85 10.22 25.48
CA ARG A 448 16.73 9.39 24.26
C ARG A 448 16.86 10.19 22.97
N CYS A 449 16.44 11.45 22.97
CA CYS A 449 16.36 12.31 21.79
C CYS A 449 17.53 13.30 21.66
N ARG A 450 18.13 13.72 22.78
CA ARG A 450 19.20 14.76 22.80
C ARG A 450 20.40 14.50 21.89
N THR A 451 20.70 13.24 21.57
CA THR A 451 21.83 12.84 20.70
C THR A 451 21.42 12.46 19.28
N HIS A 452 20.12 12.43 18.97
CA HIS A 452 19.59 11.88 17.71
C HIS A 452 18.61 12.82 16.99
N CYS A 453 17.99 13.76 17.69
CA CYS A 453 17.08 14.74 17.12
C CYS A 453 17.82 16.07 16.94
N THR A 454 18.14 16.41 15.69
CA THR A 454 18.89 17.63 15.35
C THR A 454 18.06 18.91 15.52
N ASP A 455 16.73 18.79 15.47
CA ASP A 455 15.78 19.85 15.80
C ASP A 455 14.76 19.31 16.83
N PRO A 456 14.96 19.58 18.13
CA PRO A 456 14.14 18.99 19.17
C PRO A 456 12.79 19.69 19.37
N GLY A 457 12.51 20.81 18.71
CA GLY A 457 11.28 21.59 18.90
C GLY A 457 11.11 22.21 20.30
N THR A 458 10.19 23.17 20.42
CA THR A 458 9.98 23.96 21.66
C THR A 458 8.53 24.08 22.11
N THR A 459 7.57 23.53 21.36
CA THR A 459 6.13 23.73 21.62
C THR A 459 5.59 22.72 22.61
N GLU A 460 5.08 23.19 23.75
CA GLU A 460 4.39 22.34 24.73
C GLU A 460 2.92 22.16 24.32
N ALA A 461 2.61 21.07 23.62
CA ALA A 461 1.25 20.72 23.22
C ALA A 461 1.06 19.20 23.15
N PRO A 462 1.06 18.49 24.30
CA PRO A 462 1.06 17.03 24.34
C PRO A 462 -0.21 16.39 23.76
N ASN A 463 -1.37 17.04 23.85
CA ASN A 463 -2.60 16.55 23.22
C ASN A 463 -2.46 16.59 21.69
N ALA A 464 -2.00 17.71 21.13
CA ALA A 464 -1.80 17.90 19.70
C ALA A 464 -0.74 16.94 19.14
N ALA A 465 0.41 16.83 19.81
CA ALA A 465 1.47 15.91 19.41
C ALA A 465 1.00 14.45 19.41
N THR A 466 0.25 14.04 20.45
CA THR A 466 -0.32 12.70 20.54
C THR A 466 -1.35 12.45 19.44
N ALA A 467 -2.22 13.42 19.16
CA ALA A 467 -3.22 13.29 18.11
C ALA A 467 -2.57 13.11 16.72
N LEU A 468 -1.56 13.91 16.37
CA LEU A 468 -0.87 13.77 15.08
C LEU A 468 -0.14 12.43 14.95
N ALA A 469 0.51 11.96 16.02
CA ALA A 469 1.14 10.64 16.05
C ALA A 469 0.10 9.52 15.83
N LEU A 470 -1.05 9.62 16.51
CA LEU A 470 -2.15 8.66 16.32
C LEU A 470 -2.71 8.70 14.90
N LEU A 471 -2.95 9.88 14.32
CA LEU A 471 -3.46 10.01 12.95
C LEU A 471 -2.51 9.41 11.92
N ALA A 472 -1.19 9.56 12.10
CA ALA A 472 -0.21 8.90 11.23
C ALA A 472 -0.27 7.37 11.35
N LEU A 473 -0.30 6.85 12.59
CA LEU A 473 -0.40 5.41 12.86
C LEU A 473 -1.70 4.81 12.33
N GLN A 474 -2.83 5.49 12.55
CA GLN A 474 -4.17 5.11 12.09
C GLN A 474 -4.31 5.22 10.57
N GLY A 475 -3.70 6.24 9.96
CA GLY A 475 -3.59 6.41 8.51
C GLY A 475 -2.88 5.24 7.83
N ALA A 476 -1.88 4.66 8.51
CA ALA A 476 -1.18 3.45 8.08
C ALA A 476 -1.90 2.13 8.44
N GLY A 477 -3.14 2.20 8.94
CA GLY A 477 -3.96 1.02 9.25
C GLY A 477 -3.74 0.42 10.64
N ASN A 478 -2.99 1.06 11.54
CA ASN A 478 -2.85 0.59 12.93
C ASN A 478 -4.06 1.02 13.77
N SER A 479 -4.56 0.14 14.62
CA SER A 479 -5.70 0.41 15.50
C SER A 479 -5.47 -0.16 16.91
N GLN A 480 -6.45 -0.01 17.80
CA GLN A 480 -6.42 -0.65 19.12
C GLN A 480 -6.42 -2.18 19.05
N ASN A 481 -6.91 -2.74 17.94
CA ASN A 481 -7.18 -4.18 17.79
C ASN A 481 -6.33 -4.84 16.70
N ALA A 482 -5.69 -4.09 15.82
CA ALA A 482 -4.91 -4.59 14.68
C ALA A 482 -3.69 -3.71 14.36
N GLY A 483 -2.73 -4.25 13.61
CA GLY A 483 -1.52 -3.55 13.16
C GLY A 483 -0.30 -3.78 14.05
N VAL A 484 0.90 -3.62 13.48
CA VAL A 484 2.19 -3.85 14.15
C VAL A 484 2.42 -2.89 15.33
N HIS A 485 1.83 -1.70 15.29
CA HIS A 485 1.96 -0.68 16.32
C HIS A 485 0.72 -0.58 17.23
N ARG A 486 -0.08 -1.65 17.34
CA ARG A 486 -1.30 -1.72 18.16
C ARG A 486 -1.13 -1.15 19.57
N ARG A 487 -0.04 -1.51 20.26
CA ARG A 487 0.24 -1.05 21.63
C ARG A 487 0.44 0.47 21.69
N SER A 488 1.16 1.03 20.73
CA SER A 488 1.38 2.48 20.61
C SER A 488 0.07 3.23 20.40
N VAL A 489 -0.81 2.72 19.54
CA VAL A 489 -2.13 3.31 19.32
C VAL A 489 -2.99 3.24 20.57
N THR A 490 -3.06 2.09 21.24
CA THR A 490 -3.85 1.91 22.46
C THR A 490 -3.39 2.85 23.58
N ASP A 491 -2.08 2.96 23.81
CA ASP A 491 -1.56 3.80 24.90
C ASP A 491 -1.71 5.30 24.59
N GLY A 492 -1.56 5.71 23.33
CA GLY A 492 -1.84 7.08 22.90
C GLY A 492 -3.32 7.47 23.08
N LEU A 493 -4.23 6.57 22.73
CA LEU A 493 -5.67 6.79 22.94
C LEU A 493 -6.02 6.84 24.43
N ASN A 494 -5.41 6.00 25.26
CA ASN A 494 -5.57 6.06 26.72
C ASN A 494 -5.03 7.36 27.29
N PHE A 495 -3.90 7.85 26.77
CA PHE A 495 -3.38 9.18 27.10
C PHE A 495 -4.42 10.26 26.77
N LEU A 496 -4.93 10.32 25.53
CA LEU A 496 -5.95 11.31 25.18
C LEU A 496 -7.21 11.19 26.05
N LYS A 497 -7.73 9.98 26.29
CA LYS A 497 -8.87 9.77 27.20
C LYS A 497 -8.62 10.32 28.60
N SER A 498 -7.40 10.21 29.11
CA SER A 498 -7.02 10.77 30.43
C SER A 498 -6.92 12.30 30.43
N ARG A 499 -6.71 12.92 29.27
CA ARG A 499 -6.55 14.38 29.08
C ARG A 499 -7.85 15.11 28.77
N ALA A 500 -8.96 14.39 28.58
CA ALA A 500 -10.26 14.97 28.25
C ALA A 500 -10.76 15.85 29.40
N ALA A 501 -10.66 17.17 29.25
CA ALA A 501 -11.11 18.13 30.26
C ALA A 501 -12.62 18.36 30.12
N PRO A 502 -13.42 18.31 31.19
CA PRO A 502 -14.88 18.47 31.10
C PRO A 502 -15.27 19.89 30.69
N ALA A 503 -16.24 20.01 29.78
CA ALA A 503 -16.84 21.27 29.32
C ALA A 503 -18.38 21.20 29.37
N GLY A 504 -18.91 21.06 30.58
CA GLY A 504 -20.36 20.93 30.81
C GLY A 504 -20.86 19.48 30.71
N LYS A 505 -22.17 19.31 30.50
CA LYS A 505 -22.81 18.00 30.50
C LYS A 505 -22.51 17.27 29.19
N ASN A 506 -21.77 16.16 29.28
CA ASN A 506 -21.42 15.27 28.18
C ASN A 506 -20.46 15.84 27.11
N ALA A 507 -19.75 16.94 27.39
CA ALA A 507 -18.75 17.49 26.47
C ALA A 507 -17.36 17.55 27.12
N ALA A 508 -16.31 17.39 26.32
CA ALA A 508 -14.93 17.46 26.76
C ALA A 508 -14.03 18.12 25.71
N TYR A 509 -12.98 18.80 26.16
CA TYR A 509 -12.08 19.55 25.30
C TYR A 509 -10.61 19.17 25.51
N PHE A 510 -9.78 19.52 24.52
CA PHE A 510 -8.34 19.21 24.48
C PHE A 510 -7.50 20.46 24.18
N TYR A 511 -7.99 21.62 24.61
CA TYR A 511 -7.35 22.92 24.37
C TYR A 511 -6.00 22.99 25.08
N GLU A 512 -4.98 23.46 24.37
CA GLU A 512 -3.62 23.64 24.87
C GLU A 512 -3.35 25.13 25.05
N ALA A 513 -3.48 25.63 26.29
CA ALA A 513 -3.36 27.07 26.55
C ALA A 513 -1.96 27.64 26.22
N GLY A 514 -0.92 26.79 26.24
CA GLY A 514 0.45 27.16 25.85
C GLY A 514 0.69 27.15 24.33
N ALA A 515 -0.26 26.66 23.53
CA ALA A 515 -0.17 26.60 22.07
C ALA A 515 -1.56 26.80 21.43
N PRO A 516 -2.23 27.94 21.68
CA PRO A 516 -3.60 28.20 21.23
C PRO A 516 -3.76 28.17 19.71
N GLN A 517 -2.72 28.51 18.96
CA GLN A 517 -2.69 28.52 17.50
C GLN A 517 -2.81 27.12 16.86
N LEU A 518 -2.64 26.05 17.65
CA LEU A 518 -2.79 24.69 17.16
C LEU A 518 -4.26 24.25 17.28
N PRO A 519 -4.82 23.58 16.27
CA PRO A 519 -6.18 23.06 16.30
C PRO A 519 -6.22 21.73 17.09
N ALA A 520 -5.61 21.70 18.26
CA ALA A 520 -5.37 20.51 19.09
C ALA A 520 -6.67 19.75 19.37
N HIS A 521 -7.75 20.48 19.67
CA HIS A 521 -9.06 19.87 19.91
C HIS A 521 -9.62 19.13 18.70
N ALA A 522 -9.51 19.73 17.51
CA ALA A 522 -9.98 19.10 16.29
C ALA A 522 -9.15 17.85 15.95
N TRP A 523 -7.81 17.93 16.02
CA TRP A 523 -6.94 16.77 15.80
C TRP A 523 -7.22 15.61 16.78
N CYS A 524 -7.37 15.91 18.07
CA CYS A 524 -7.75 14.91 19.08
C CYS A 524 -9.11 14.28 18.75
N THR A 525 -10.08 15.09 18.34
CA THR A 525 -11.42 14.61 17.98
C THR A 525 -11.37 13.68 16.78
N ILE A 526 -10.63 14.03 15.72
CA ILE A 526 -10.43 13.15 14.55
C ILE A 526 -9.83 11.82 15.01
N ALA A 527 -8.70 11.83 15.74
CA ALA A 527 -8.02 10.61 16.19
C ALA A 527 -8.92 9.71 17.05
N LEU A 528 -9.72 10.31 17.94
CA LEU A 528 -10.69 9.59 18.79
C LEU A 528 -11.87 9.05 17.97
N CYS A 529 -12.38 9.81 17.00
CA CYS A 529 -13.44 9.36 16.09
C CYS A 529 -12.97 8.18 15.23
N GLU A 530 -11.77 8.23 14.66
CA GLU A 530 -11.22 7.11 13.89
C GLU A 530 -11.09 5.83 14.71
N ALA A 531 -10.72 5.97 15.98
CA ALA A 531 -10.66 4.87 16.94
C ALA A 531 -12.03 4.43 17.47
N ALA A 532 -13.11 5.17 17.22
CA ALA A 532 -14.46 4.92 17.75
C ALA A 532 -15.18 3.71 17.12
N ARG A 533 -14.52 3.02 16.18
CA ARG A 533 -14.88 1.63 15.80
C ARG A 533 -14.76 0.70 17.00
N ASP A 534 -13.86 1.00 17.94
CA ASP A 534 -13.78 0.36 19.24
C ASP A 534 -14.76 1.02 20.24
N PRO A 535 -15.68 0.24 20.86
CA PRO A 535 -16.64 0.76 21.83
C PRO A 535 -16.00 1.53 23.00
N SER A 536 -14.77 1.18 23.40
CA SER A 536 -14.06 1.82 24.52
C SER A 536 -13.68 3.28 24.26
N THR A 537 -13.69 3.73 23.00
CA THR A 537 -13.30 5.10 22.62
C THR A 537 -14.50 5.98 22.29
N ARG A 538 -15.67 5.37 21.98
CA ARG A 538 -16.88 6.10 21.57
C ARG A 538 -17.31 7.18 22.54
N LYS A 539 -17.32 6.91 23.85
CA LYS A 539 -17.78 7.89 24.85
C LYS A 539 -16.97 9.18 24.82
N THR A 540 -15.64 9.08 24.77
CA THR A 540 -14.75 10.25 24.73
C THR A 540 -14.83 10.95 23.38
N ALA A 541 -14.90 10.21 22.27
CA ALA A 541 -15.11 10.78 20.94
C ALA A 541 -16.43 11.57 20.87
N THR A 542 -17.52 11.02 21.38
CA THR A 542 -18.82 11.70 21.46
C THR A 542 -18.75 12.99 22.27
N ALA A 543 -18.07 12.96 23.42
CA ALA A 543 -17.89 14.16 24.24
C ALA A 543 -17.04 15.25 23.55
N ALA A 544 -16.03 14.84 22.78
CA ALA A 544 -15.21 15.76 22.02
C ALA A 544 -16.02 16.43 20.89
N VAL A 545 -16.81 15.65 20.13
CA VAL A 545 -17.70 16.20 19.09
C VAL A 545 -18.75 17.15 19.68
N TRP A 546 -19.33 16.83 20.83
CA TRP A 546 -20.26 17.75 21.50
C TRP A 546 -19.61 19.09 21.84
N PHE A 547 -18.34 19.11 22.21
CA PHE A 547 -17.64 20.37 22.45
C PHE A 547 -17.54 21.20 21.16
N ILE A 548 -17.18 20.60 20.02
CA ILE A 548 -17.15 21.30 18.72
C ILE A 548 -18.52 21.94 18.42
N LEU A 549 -19.60 21.16 18.53
CA LEU A 549 -20.96 21.63 18.26
C LEU A 549 -21.40 22.76 19.20
N ASN A 550 -21.03 22.67 20.49
CA ASN A 550 -21.40 23.66 21.50
C ASN A 550 -20.58 24.95 21.44
N THR A 551 -19.50 24.99 20.66
CA THR A 551 -18.55 26.10 20.62
C THR A 551 -18.43 26.77 19.25
N GLN A 552 -19.31 26.41 18.31
CA GLN A 552 -19.44 27.09 17.03
C GLN A 552 -19.86 28.54 17.24
N ASN A 553 -19.18 29.47 16.57
CA ASN A 553 -19.52 30.89 16.63
C ASN A 553 -20.85 31.15 15.88
N SER A 554 -21.49 32.28 16.17
CA SER A 554 -22.77 32.66 15.55
C SER A 554 -22.69 32.88 14.05
N ASP A 555 -21.49 33.15 13.51
CA ASP A 555 -21.24 33.21 12.08
C ASP A 555 -21.09 31.82 11.43
N GLY A 556 -21.10 30.73 12.21
CA GLY A 556 -20.96 29.36 11.71
C GLY A 556 -19.51 28.86 11.62
N GLY A 557 -18.51 29.69 11.89
CA GLY A 557 -17.11 29.25 11.94
C GLY A 557 -16.63 28.89 13.35
N TRP A 558 -15.34 28.58 13.44
CA TRP A 558 -14.59 28.44 14.69
C TRP A 558 -13.32 29.28 14.62
N GLY A 559 -12.90 29.81 15.76
CA GLY A 559 -11.65 30.54 15.91
C GLY A 559 -10.60 29.75 16.68
N GLU A 560 -9.40 30.31 16.71
CA GLU A 560 -8.24 29.80 17.46
C GLU A 560 -8.56 29.33 18.90
N ARG A 561 -9.25 30.16 19.66
CA ARG A 561 -9.59 29.87 21.05
C ARG A 561 -11.10 29.69 21.20
N PRO A 562 -11.57 28.50 21.60
CA PRO A 562 -12.99 28.27 21.86
C PRO A 562 -13.43 29.03 23.13
N PRO A 563 -14.73 29.33 23.26
CA PRO A 563 -15.30 29.80 24.52
C PRO A 563 -15.10 28.74 25.62
N LEU A 564 -14.49 29.13 26.74
CA LEU A 564 -14.17 28.24 27.86
C LEU A 564 -14.51 28.94 29.19
N GLY A 565 -15.54 28.43 29.88
CA GLY A 565 -16.09 29.10 31.06
C GLY A 565 -16.55 30.51 30.71
N ASP A 566 -16.11 31.51 31.48
CA ASP A 566 -16.47 32.91 31.26
C ASP A 566 -15.62 33.61 30.18
N LYS A 567 -14.62 32.93 29.59
CA LYS A 567 -13.75 33.52 28.57
C LYS A 567 -14.43 33.44 27.19
N PRO A 568 -14.75 34.57 26.54
CA PRO A 568 -15.38 34.57 25.21
C PRO A 568 -14.44 33.98 24.18
N GLY A 569 -14.92 33.21 23.20
CA GLY A 569 -14.09 32.68 22.11
C GLY A 569 -13.48 33.77 21.23
N THR A 570 -12.54 33.40 20.35
CA THR A 570 -12.04 34.30 19.30
C THR A 570 -12.94 34.28 18.07
N ALA A 571 -12.81 35.30 17.22
CA ALA A 571 -13.49 35.36 15.93
C ALA A 571 -13.13 34.14 15.06
N SER A 572 -14.05 33.76 14.19
CA SER A 572 -13.88 32.63 13.29
C SER A 572 -12.80 32.88 12.24
N ASP A 573 -12.04 31.84 11.94
CA ASP A 573 -11.07 31.83 10.85
C ASP A 573 -11.17 30.55 10.03
N THR A 574 -10.69 30.63 8.79
CA THR A 574 -10.78 29.54 7.82
C THR A 574 -10.02 28.29 8.26
N PHE A 575 -8.89 28.46 8.96
CA PHE A 575 -8.02 27.34 9.37
C PHE A 575 -8.65 26.50 10.49
N HIS A 576 -9.11 27.13 11.57
CA HIS A 576 -9.75 26.42 12.68
C HIS A 576 -11.14 25.90 12.27
N THR A 577 -11.86 26.61 11.41
CA THR A 577 -13.12 26.11 10.85
C THR A 577 -12.92 24.83 10.05
N ALA A 578 -11.92 24.78 9.16
CA ALA A 578 -11.62 23.59 8.35
C ALA A 578 -11.35 22.35 9.22
N TRP A 579 -10.52 22.49 10.26
CA TRP A 579 -10.20 21.35 11.13
C TRP A 579 -11.40 20.86 11.94
N ASN A 580 -12.24 21.77 12.45
CA ASN A 580 -13.47 21.38 13.15
C ASN A 580 -14.47 20.70 12.19
N VAL A 581 -14.60 21.18 10.96
CA VAL A 581 -15.38 20.51 9.90
C VAL A 581 -14.86 19.10 9.62
N MET A 582 -13.53 18.91 9.54
CA MET A 582 -12.93 17.58 9.37
C MET A 582 -13.23 16.64 10.54
N ALA A 583 -13.24 17.14 11.77
CA ALA A 583 -13.62 16.35 12.94
C ALA A 583 -15.09 15.92 12.90
N LEU A 584 -16.01 16.84 12.56
CA LEU A 584 -17.44 16.53 12.38
C LEU A 584 -17.66 15.53 11.25
N ARG A 585 -16.97 15.69 10.11
CA ARG A 585 -17.02 14.75 8.99
C ARG A 585 -16.54 13.36 9.40
N THR A 586 -15.45 13.28 10.17
CA THR A 586 -14.94 12.01 10.68
C THR A 586 -15.95 11.33 11.61
N ALA A 587 -16.67 12.09 12.44
CA ALA A 587 -17.75 11.57 13.28
C ALA A 587 -18.91 10.97 12.47
N ILE A 588 -19.25 11.58 11.32
CA ILE A 588 -20.22 11.05 10.36
C ILE A 588 -19.73 9.73 9.76
N TRP A 589 -18.48 9.70 9.25
CA TRP A 589 -17.90 8.50 8.63
C TRP A 589 -17.91 7.27 9.53
N VAL A 590 -17.66 7.45 10.84
CA VAL A 590 -17.65 6.34 11.81
C VAL A 590 -19.02 6.07 12.44
N LYS A 591 -20.08 6.72 11.93
CA LYS A 591 -21.45 6.63 12.46
C LYS A 591 -21.46 6.80 13.98
N LEU A 592 -20.79 7.85 14.46
CA LEU A 592 -20.61 8.08 15.90
C LEU A 592 -21.96 8.27 16.61
N PHE A 593 -22.89 8.94 15.94
CA PHE A 593 -24.26 9.17 16.38
C PHE A 593 -25.23 8.38 15.49
N SER A 594 -26.21 7.74 16.12
CA SER A 594 -27.28 6.99 15.44
C SER A 594 -28.67 7.58 15.68
N ALA A 595 -28.82 8.44 16.68
CA ALA A 595 -30.07 9.13 16.96
C ALA A 595 -30.25 10.27 15.95
N GLU A 596 -31.40 10.29 15.27
CA GLU A 596 -31.71 11.28 14.23
C GLU A 596 -31.56 12.73 14.73
N ARG A 597 -31.92 12.98 16.00
CA ARG A 597 -31.77 14.29 16.65
C ARG A 597 -30.31 14.76 16.69
N ASP A 598 -29.36 13.86 16.94
CA ASP A 598 -27.95 14.21 17.09
C ASP A 598 -27.31 14.41 15.72
N THR A 599 -27.64 13.56 14.74
CA THR A 599 -27.21 13.73 13.34
C THR A 599 -27.67 15.08 12.77
N ARG A 600 -28.92 15.49 13.02
CA ARG A 600 -29.44 16.80 12.59
C ARG A 600 -28.66 18.00 13.17
N GLN A 601 -28.05 17.85 14.35
CA GLN A 601 -27.22 18.92 14.93
C GLN A 601 -25.89 19.06 14.20
N ILE A 602 -25.27 17.94 13.84
CA ILE A 602 -24.06 17.94 13.01
C ILE A 602 -24.36 18.53 11.64
N ASP A 603 -25.46 18.11 10.99
CA ASP A 603 -25.84 18.64 9.67
C ASP A 603 -26.08 20.16 9.70
N ARG A 604 -26.70 20.66 10.77
CA ARG A 604 -26.89 22.10 10.97
C ARG A 604 -25.56 22.83 11.11
N ALA A 605 -24.66 22.32 11.95
CA ALA A 605 -23.35 22.92 12.17
C ALA A 605 -22.52 22.93 10.88
N MET A 606 -22.56 21.84 10.11
CA MET A 606 -21.88 21.74 8.81
C MET A 606 -22.42 22.76 7.79
N LYS A 607 -23.75 22.93 7.69
CA LYS A 607 -24.37 23.94 6.80
C LYS A 607 -24.01 25.38 7.20
N GLN A 608 -23.91 25.65 8.50
CA GLN A 608 -23.48 26.96 9.00
C GLN A 608 -21.99 27.21 8.70
N ALA A 609 -21.16 26.19 8.80
CA ALA A 609 -19.74 26.28 8.42
C ALA A 609 -19.55 26.50 6.93
N GLU A 610 -20.34 25.82 6.08
CA GLU A 610 -20.38 26.07 4.64
C GLU A 610 -20.76 27.52 4.33
N SER A 611 -21.81 28.03 4.99
CA SER A 611 -22.23 29.43 4.85
C SER A 611 -21.14 30.41 5.30
N PHE A 612 -20.33 30.06 6.31
CA PHE A 612 -19.17 30.85 6.72
C PHE A 612 -18.11 30.86 5.62
N LEU A 613 -17.74 29.69 5.11
CA LEU A 613 -16.73 29.51 4.06
C LEU A 613 -17.11 30.26 2.78
N ASP A 614 -18.37 30.23 2.38
CA ASP A 614 -18.89 31.00 1.24
C ASP A 614 -18.67 32.52 1.39
N ARG A 615 -18.75 33.04 2.62
CA ARG A 615 -18.52 34.48 2.88
C ARG A 615 -17.06 34.87 2.92
N VAL A 616 -16.16 33.95 3.25
CA VAL A 616 -14.71 34.19 3.22
C VAL A 616 -14.08 33.79 1.89
N ALA A 617 -14.84 33.19 0.96
CA ALA A 617 -14.36 32.88 -0.38
C ALA A 617 -13.98 34.15 -1.16
N LEU A 618 -12.90 34.06 -1.94
CA LEU A 618 -12.54 35.10 -2.89
C LEU A 618 -13.50 35.08 -4.09
N ALA A 619 -13.75 36.25 -4.69
CA ALA A 619 -14.71 36.41 -5.78
C ALA A 619 -14.35 35.64 -7.06
N ASP A 620 -13.07 35.34 -7.25
CA ASP A 620 -12.52 34.55 -8.36
C ASP A 620 -12.46 33.04 -8.05
N ALA A 621 -12.96 32.62 -6.88
CA ALA A 621 -12.91 31.25 -6.38
C ALA A 621 -11.48 30.68 -6.26
N THR A 622 -10.43 31.51 -6.27
CA THR A 622 -9.04 31.04 -6.16
C THR A 622 -8.57 30.89 -4.73
N GLY A 623 -9.40 31.12 -3.71
CA GLY A 623 -8.96 31.12 -2.32
C GLY A 623 -10.04 31.47 -1.31
N TYR A 624 -9.64 31.45 -0.05
CA TYR A 624 -10.42 31.98 1.06
C TYR A 624 -9.58 33.02 1.83
N ARG A 625 -10.23 34.06 2.32
CA ARG A 625 -9.65 34.98 3.32
C ARG A 625 -9.46 34.23 4.64
N ARG A 626 -8.43 34.60 5.41
CA ARG A 626 -8.20 34.00 6.73
C ARG A 626 -9.34 34.31 7.72
N SER A 627 -9.81 35.55 7.73
CA SER A 627 -10.86 36.05 8.64
C SER A 627 -11.68 37.17 7.98
N LEU A 628 -12.80 37.53 8.60
CA LEU A 628 -13.62 38.71 8.27
C LEU A 628 -13.29 39.85 9.25
N ASP A 629 -12.06 40.36 9.28
CA ASP A 629 -11.71 41.52 10.09
C ASP A 629 -11.62 42.82 9.26
N ALA A 630 -12.10 43.91 9.86
CA ALA A 630 -12.25 45.22 9.22
C ALA A 630 -10.91 45.98 8.96
N ALA A 631 -9.75 45.32 9.14
CA ALA A 631 -8.44 45.96 9.16
C ALA A 631 -7.61 45.79 7.86
N GLY A 632 -8.11 45.07 6.86
CA GLY A 632 -7.57 45.11 5.49
C GLY A 632 -6.11 44.65 5.34
N LYS A 633 -5.63 43.72 6.18
CA LYS A 633 -4.41 42.97 5.89
C LYS A 633 -4.81 41.60 5.34
N ASP A 634 -4.74 41.47 4.02
CA ASP A 634 -4.96 40.20 3.33
C ASP A 634 -3.85 39.20 3.71
N GLU A 635 -4.09 38.36 4.72
CA GLU A 635 -3.39 37.09 4.84
C GLU A 635 -4.17 36.03 4.04
N TYR A 636 -3.60 35.62 2.91
CA TYR A 636 -4.16 34.59 2.04
C TYR A 636 -3.92 33.20 2.63
N THR A 637 -4.93 32.33 2.57
CA THR A 637 -4.75 30.88 2.73
C THR A 637 -5.04 30.25 1.37
N THR A 638 -4.05 29.63 0.73
CA THR A 638 -4.22 29.02 -0.61
C THR A 638 -5.25 27.89 -0.60
N THR A 639 -5.97 27.77 -1.73
CA THR A 639 -7.22 27.05 -2.04
C THR A 639 -7.25 25.53 -1.85
N ALA A 640 -6.15 24.87 -1.52
CA ALA A 640 -6.06 23.41 -1.70
C ALA A 640 -6.70 22.55 -0.59
N ALA A 641 -7.30 23.16 0.45
CA ALA A 641 -7.58 22.43 1.69
C ALA A 641 -9.06 22.19 2.04
N ILE A 642 -10.04 22.83 1.39
CA ILE A 642 -11.38 22.93 2.03
C ILE A 642 -12.53 22.30 1.24
N LEU A 643 -12.67 22.46 -0.08
CA LEU A 643 -13.81 21.88 -0.81
C LEU A 643 -13.49 21.61 -2.29
N SER A 644 -13.19 20.35 -2.64
CA SER A 644 -13.40 19.86 -4.01
C SER A 644 -14.65 18.98 -4.00
N ARG A 645 -15.67 19.41 -4.76
CA ARG A 645 -16.97 18.75 -4.92
C ARG A 645 -16.86 17.30 -5.37
#